data_AF-A0A0C9TPN9-F1
#
_entry.id   AF-A0A0C9TPN9-F1
#
_cell.length_a   1.000
_cell.length_b   1.000
_cell.length_c   1.000
_cell.angle_alpha   90.00
_cell.angle_beta   90.00
_cell.angle_gamma   90.00
#
_symmetry.space_group_name_H-M   'P 1'
#
loop_
_entity.id
_entity.type
_entity.pdbx_description
1 polymer ?
#
loop_
_entity_poly.entity_id
_entity_poly.type
_entity_poly.pdbx_seq_one_letter_code
_entity_poly.pdbx_strand_id
1 'polypeptide(L)'
;MPPERDRPKAAAFLGDSDDEATIEQLRAAGVTYNLKNPRKRNDASQVGKKSQERPQTASPSKKRKAAKKPSPSSSEDDLDDVVAVISPSPPSSRPLKGFTRVSDSEPEPEPDPNDIVDFPPEGEYYNELEDDGVTPFSLIYEADIEAEYKTDCKPLRYLYDFVIYDSETHKQVPLSYYVDGENTCEAFGFVVAQLVPHLDDDDSDDEEDDNDQDIFDRGTNFKTTCIFREMQEVDSDDIIVETQYAFYSLKKPCTSYAALYRAHYLKEMSLRYVLRQTMKKKNVSLDQLVSQLNFNCNDHNPILERSWTKQDIIDNFKYTEEQFQDAVAAYSEVSYDHIRSAPIIKSLLPSIQSIPKKRSNNQRKTLAERSPQKAPAKRSRKAAPVRRKKREKKRKVGTTTVTPLIHALISQHFDTEFKVVGQAPGFLDVEALSLSEPKRTDNRNFVPQAGNFVYVNEGDHYDDSNIRIAQVVQVTRAGKEFHARWFIRGNKTVLEEITLGQEIFLSLDDKCRTISTDCIVGQCKVKRITLAQHARQDWPSANTYFYSSAWNRKYPGDFIEVTDAQVQLGLHCETCSKRDEPISTFLSAKHSQIRDNQIRCREYSEIPFREYHEHDFISYEVPASEQLTCSIGQIVRFKYGDPEIRIEVRKLGREADMEGVGRGDENALFLTEVTDFVDARQVLGKVHVVHFEQYCQRNHDGTPAKDLKWMEDNPDCFFIASQAKSLDTKKTPLRRLDPNEFNNCDECDGFFYDYYRRLTRCKSEVVLKAFDPFVGVGGLGLGLSKGCSMKTVLGVEIDPSA
;
A
#
# COMPACT_ATOMS: atom_id res chain seq x y z
N MET A 1 -2.17 72.19 16.66
CA MET A 1 -3.43 72.17 17.45
C MET A 1 -4.26 71.01 16.92
N PRO A 2 -4.80 70.07 17.73
CA PRO A 2 -4.90 70.03 19.21
C PRO A 2 -3.85 69.07 19.83
N PRO A 3 -3.90 68.70 21.14
CA PRO A 3 -2.98 69.14 22.18
C PRO A 3 -1.82 68.19 22.52
N GLU A 4 -0.71 68.80 22.92
CA GLU A 4 0.56 68.21 23.36
C GLU A 4 0.42 67.45 24.69
N ARG A 5 1.05 66.28 24.76
CA ARG A 5 1.45 65.61 26.01
C ARG A 5 2.83 64.98 25.87
N ASP A 6 3.56 65.11 26.96
CA ASP A 6 4.99 64.95 27.13
C ASP A 6 5.56 63.56 26.83
N ARG A 7 6.75 63.55 26.21
CA ARG A 7 7.62 62.39 26.03
C ARG A 7 8.47 62.16 27.29
N PRO A 8 8.61 60.91 27.78
CA PRO A 8 9.80 60.50 28.49
C PRO A 8 10.83 59.91 27.52
N LYS A 9 12.08 60.28 27.77
CA LYS A 9 13.29 59.96 27.00
C LYS A 9 13.65 58.47 27.13
N ALA A 10 13.85 57.80 26.00
CA ALA A 10 14.52 56.50 25.95
C ALA A 10 16.02 56.68 26.18
N ALA A 11 16.53 56.15 27.28
CA ALA A 11 17.95 55.99 27.52
C ALA A 11 18.40 54.65 26.94
N ALA A 12 19.33 54.68 25.99
CA ALA A 12 20.06 53.51 25.55
C ALA A 12 21.01 53.06 26.67
N PHE A 13 20.81 51.84 27.16
CA PHE A 13 21.78 51.13 28.00
C PHE A 13 22.36 49.99 27.17
N LEU A 14 23.57 50.19 26.66
CA LEU A 14 24.46 49.10 26.27
C LEU A 14 25.14 48.65 27.55
N GLY A 15 24.81 47.44 27.99
CA GLY A 15 25.52 46.75 29.06
C GLY A 15 26.05 45.44 28.51
N ASP A 16 27.37 45.41 28.28
CA ASP A 16 28.14 44.18 28.21
C ASP A 16 28.11 43.50 29.59
N SER A 17 27.72 42.23 29.65
CA SER A 17 28.01 41.37 30.80
C SER A 17 28.32 39.96 30.32
N ASP A 18 29.61 39.65 30.30
CA ASP A 18 30.16 38.30 30.25
C ASP A 18 29.78 37.56 31.54
N ASP A 19 28.87 36.59 31.45
CA ASP A 19 28.54 35.71 32.58
C ASP A 19 29.31 34.38 32.47
N GLU A 20 30.54 34.39 33.01
CA GLU A 20 31.36 33.21 33.33
C GLU A 20 30.70 32.29 34.40
N ALA A 21 29.62 32.75 35.04
CA ALA A 21 28.93 32.06 36.14
C ALA A 21 28.15 30.80 35.70
N THR A 22 27.79 30.67 34.43
CA THR A 22 27.00 29.51 33.93
C THR A 22 27.87 28.27 33.67
N ILE A 23 29.18 28.45 33.45
CA ILE A 23 30.12 27.34 33.18
C ILE A 23 30.53 26.61 34.47
N GLU A 24 30.54 27.31 35.61
CA GLU A 24 30.94 26.72 36.90
C GLU A 24 29.81 25.91 37.55
N GLN A 25 28.54 26.26 37.29
CA GLN A 25 27.39 25.42 37.68
C GLN A 25 27.32 24.10 36.91
N LEU A 26 27.78 24.07 35.65
CA LEU A 26 27.84 22.85 34.85
C LEU A 26 28.99 21.91 35.26
N ARG A 27 30.06 22.42 35.90
CA ARG A 27 31.13 21.57 36.48
C ARG A 27 30.73 20.92 37.81
N ALA A 28 29.85 21.55 38.58
CA ALA A 28 29.35 21.00 39.85
C ALA A 28 28.40 19.80 39.67
N ALA A 29 27.83 19.59 38.48
CA ALA A 29 26.89 18.52 38.18
C ALA A 29 27.54 17.15 37.90
N GLY A 30 28.86 17.00 37.99
CA GLY A 30 29.53 15.69 37.95
C GLY A 30 29.42 14.92 36.62
N VAL A 31 28.97 15.56 35.54
CA VAL A 31 28.85 14.93 34.22
C VAL A 31 30.21 14.94 33.52
N THR A 32 30.95 13.83 33.64
CA THR A 32 32.19 13.60 32.89
C THR A 32 31.87 12.93 31.56
N TYR A 33 32.00 13.68 30.45
CA TYR A 33 31.97 13.10 29.10
C TYR A 33 33.29 12.41 28.80
N ASN A 34 33.24 11.08 28.70
CA ASN A 34 34.39 10.24 28.38
C ASN A 34 34.46 10.04 26.85
N LEU A 35 35.06 10.99 26.14
CA LEU A 35 35.36 10.86 24.71
C LEU A 35 36.60 9.96 24.53
N LYS A 36 36.38 8.64 24.43
CA LYS A 36 37.40 7.71 23.93
C LYS A 36 37.30 7.58 22.40
N ASN A 37 38.23 8.24 21.73
CA ASN A 37 38.61 8.00 20.33
C ASN A 37 39.07 6.55 20.12
N PRO A 38 38.56 5.81 19.13
CA PRO A 38 39.16 4.56 18.70
C PRO A 38 40.30 4.85 17.71
N ARG A 39 41.54 4.84 18.18
CA ARG A 39 42.72 4.74 17.31
C ARG A 39 43.02 3.28 16.98
N LYS A 40 43.12 3.05 15.68
CA LYS A 40 43.60 1.89 14.92
C LYS A 40 44.81 1.18 15.56
N ARG A 41 44.75 -0.15 15.58
CA ARG A 41 45.91 -1.06 15.61
C ARG A 41 45.95 -1.80 14.28
N ASN A 42 47.07 -1.71 13.59
CA ASN A 42 47.69 -2.78 12.78
C ASN A 42 49.09 -2.27 12.35
N ASP A 43 50.10 -2.67 13.11
CA ASP A 43 51.48 -2.93 12.64
C ASP A 43 51.43 -4.21 11.78
N ALA A 44 52.28 -4.54 10.80
CA ALA A 44 53.52 -4.02 10.22
C ALA A 44 53.50 -4.53 8.75
N SER A 45 54.17 -3.93 7.76
CA SER A 45 55.61 -4.07 7.60
C SER A 45 56.10 -3.39 6.30
N GLN A 46 57.19 -2.64 6.47
CA GLN A 46 58.36 -2.49 5.61
C GLN A 46 58.32 -1.80 4.22
N VAL A 47 59.41 -1.01 4.09
CA VAL A 47 60.15 -0.58 2.88
C VAL A 47 59.71 0.72 2.20
N GLY A 48 60.62 1.71 2.19
CA GLY A 48 60.68 2.69 1.09
C GLY A 48 60.95 4.13 1.48
N LYS A 49 62.24 4.48 1.65
CA LYS A 49 62.76 5.86 1.72
C LYS A 49 62.39 6.69 0.47
N LYS A 50 62.08 7.99 0.61
CA LYS A 50 62.92 9.16 0.19
C LYS A 50 62.11 10.46 -0.07
N SER A 51 62.75 11.57 0.35
CA SER A 51 62.81 12.94 -0.24
C SER A 51 61.54 13.81 -0.27
N GLN A 52 61.53 14.95 0.45
CA GLN A 52 61.72 16.36 -0.05
C GLN A 52 60.54 16.81 -0.93
N GLU A 53 59.92 17.99 -0.85
CA GLU A 53 60.29 19.33 -0.36
C GLU A 53 59.01 20.21 -0.33
N ARG A 54 58.98 21.24 0.50
CA ARG A 54 58.10 22.45 0.38
C ARG A 54 58.43 23.19 -0.95
N PRO A 55 57.62 24.12 -1.52
CA PRO A 55 57.01 25.25 -0.79
C PRO A 55 55.73 25.94 -1.37
N GLN A 56 55.10 26.74 -0.48
CA GLN A 56 54.56 28.11 -0.60
C GLN A 56 53.96 28.69 -1.91
N THR A 57 52.73 29.21 -1.73
CA THR A 57 52.16 30.54 -2.10
C THR A 57 52.62 31.28 -3.36
N ALA A 58 51.66 31.73 -4.18
CA ALA A 58 51.62 33.09 -4.73
C ALA A 58 50.27 33.40 -5.43
N SER A 59 49.73 34.58 -5.15
CA SER A 59 48.74 35.32 -5.97
C SER A 59 49.35 35.80 -7.30
N PRO A 60 48.55 36.32 -8.25
CA PRO A 60 48.59 37.78 -8.42
C PRO A 60 47.30 38.46 -8.93
N SER A 61 47.18 39.72 -8.51
CA SER A 61 46.34 40.82 -8.99
C SER A 61 46.74 41.39 -10.37
N LYS A 62 45.80 42.01 -11.11
CA LYS A 62 45.84 43.41 -11.68
C LYS A 62 44.68 43.65 -12.69
N LYS A 63 43.78 44.61 -12.44
CA LYS A 63 43.76 46.04 -12.91
C LYS A 63 43.38 46.22 -14.40
N ARG A 64 42.21 46.79 -14.75
CA ARG A 64 41.91 48.20 -15.17
C ARG A 64 40.82 48.10 -16.28
N LYS A 65 39.94 49.05 -16.65
CA LYS A 65 39.61 50.45 -16.33
C LYS A 65 38.27 50.80 -17.02
N ALA A 66 37.64 51.87 -16.52
CA ALA A 66 36.38 52.52 -16.90
C ALA A 66 36.25 53.13 -18.31
N ALA A 67 34.99 53.30 -18.78
CA ALA A 67 34.39 54.51 -19.41
C ALA A 67 32.88 54.24 -19.69
N LYS A 68 31.90 54.97 -19.13
CA LYS A 68 31.30 56.28 -19.50
C LYS A 68 30.09 56.17 -20.48
N LYS A 69 28.91 56.50 -19.94
CA LYS A 69 27.58 56.88 -20.52
C LYS A 69 27.63 57.64 -21.87
N PRO A 70 26.56 57.69 -22.73
CA PRO A 70 25.22 58.20 -22.34
C PRO A 70 23.96 57.65 -23.06
N SER A 71 22.80 58.08 -22.54
CA SER A 71 21.43 58.01 -23.09
C SER A 71 21.14 59.05 -24.19
N PRO A 72 20.13 58.81 -25.05
CA PRO A 72 18.95 59.70 -25.21
C PRO A 72 17.64 58.89 -25.39
N SER A 73 16.46 59.22 -24.85
CA SER A 73 15.48 60.33 -25.08
C SER A 73 14.76 60.34 -26.44
N SER A 74 13.42 60.53 -26.38
CA SER A 74 12.42 60.90 -27.42
C SER A 74 12.09 59.84 -28.49
N SER A 75 10.86 59.66 -28.97
CA SER A 75 9.75 60.61 -29.18
C SER A 75 8.38 59.90 -29.27
N GLU A 76 7.33 60.65 -28.93
CA GLU A 76 5.95 60.47 -29.38
C GLU A 76 5.87 60.67 -30.91
N ASP A 77 4.93 60.00 -31.57
CA ASP A 77 4.10 60.58 -32.65
C ASP A 77 2.98 59.61 -33.03
N ASP A 78 1.77 60.16 -33.01
CA ASP A 78 0.51 59.63 -33.57
C ASP A 78 0.61 59.37 -35.08
N LEU A 79 -0.27 58.51 -35.62
CA LEU A 79 -1.10 58.81 -36.81
C LEU A 79 -2.06 57.65 -37.12
N ASP A 80 -3.35 57.98 -37.11
CA ASP A 80 -4.44 57.28 -37.77
C ASP A 80 -4.22 57.21 -39.31
N ASP A 81 -4.60 56.11 -39.96
CA ASP A 81 -5.51 56.15 -41.11
C ASP A 81 -5.98 54.77 -41.63
N VAL A 82 -7.31 54.65 -41.61
CA VAL A 82 -8.28 53.99 -42.50
C VAL A 82 -7.77 53.42 -43.85
N VAL A 83 -8.23 52.22 -44.24
CA VAL A 83 -9.00 51.89 -45.48
C VAL A 83 -8.95 50.39 -45.91
N ALA A 84 -10.14 49.85 -46.18
CA ALA A 84 -10.55 48.74 -47.08
C ALA A 84 -9.97 47.32 -46.87
N VAL A 85 -10.81 46.33 -46.52
CA VAL A 85 -11.69 45.54 -47.42
C VAL A 85 -10.92 44.85 -48.56
N ILE A 86 -10.77 43.52 -48.46
CA ILE A 86 -11.07 42.52 -49.51
C ILE A 86 -10.96 41.12 -48.87
N SER A 87 -12.07 40.37 -48.93
CA SER A 87 -12.14 38.93 -48.66
C SER A 87 -11.58 38.13 -49.84
N PRO A 88 -11.16 36.88 -49.61
CA PRO A 88 -11.66 35.83 -50.49
C PRO A 88 -12.17 34.60 -49.72
N SER A 89 -13.35 34.15 -50.15
CA SER A 89 -14.08 32.95 -49.71
C SER A 89 -13.40 31.64 -50.18
N PRO A 90 -13.77 30.49 -49.59
CA PRO A 90 -13.06 29.21 -49.72
C PRO A 90 -13.61 28.32 -50.86
N PRO A 91 -12.85 27.33 -51.37
CA PRO A 91 -13.37 26.36 -52.31
C PRO A 91 -14.01 25.15 -51.62
N SER A 92 -15.34 25.08 -51.75
CA SER A 92 -16.10 23.96 -52.34
C SER A 92 -15.82 22.51 -51.88
N SER A 93 -16.74 22.02 -51.04
CA SER A 93 -17.05 20.64 -50.70
C SER A 93 -17.46 19.75 -51.90
N ARG A 94 -16.97 18.50 -51.93
CA ARG A 94 -17.48 17.40 -52.78
C ARG A 94 -18.44 16.50 -51.97
N PRO A 95 -19.52 15.95 -52.58
CA PRO A 95 -20.48 15.10 -51.89
C PRO A 95 -20.07 13.62 -51.91
N LEU A 96 -20.15 12.95 -50.74
CA LEU A 96 -20.04 11.50 -50.59
C LEU A 96 -21.43 10.84 -50.74
N LYS A 97 -21.50 9.85 -51.64
CA LYS A 97 -22.56 8.84 -51.76
C LYS A 97 -22.50 7.95 -50.50
N GLY A 98 -23.57 7.67 -49.78
CA GLY A 98 -24.68 6.82 -50.19
C GLY A 98 -24.38 5.36 -49.80
N PHE A 99 -24.56 5.00 -48.52
CA PHE A 99 -24.50 3.60 -48.06
C PHE A 99 -25.90 3.05 -47.81
N THR A 100 -26.18 1.95 -48.49
CA THR A 100 -27.41 1.16 -48.45
C THR A 100 -27.49 0.27 -47.22
N ARG A 101 -28.72 0.15 -46.75
CA ARG A 101 -29.24 -0.64 -45.63
C ARG A 101 -29.04 -2.15 -45.87
N VAL A 102 -28.39 -2.84 -44.93
CA VAL A 102 -28.29 -4.31 -44.90
C VAL A 102 -29.56 -4.87 -44.26
N SER A 103 -30.13 -5.88 -44.91
CA SER A 103 -31.37 -6.58 -44.58
C SER A 103 -31.14 -7.76 -43.65
N ASP A 104 -32.16 -8.02 -42.84
CA ASP A 104 -32.30 -9.11 -41.85
C ASP A 104 -32.04 -10.51 -42.44
N SER A 105 -31.25 -11.32 -41.73
CA SER A 105 -31.07 -12.75 -41.98
C SER A 105 -31.74 -13.57 -40.87
N GLU A 106 -32.57 -14.54 -41.28
CA GLU A 106 -33.25 -15.52 -40.44
C GLU A 106 -32.28 -16.44 -39.67
N PRO A 107 -32.68 -16.99 -38.50
CA PRO A 107 -31.84 -17.87 -37.70
C PRO A 107 -31.76 -19.29 -38.28
N GLU A 108 -30.54 -19.85 -38.32
CA GLU A 108 -30.29 -21.24 -38.71
C GLU A 108 -30.71 -22.26 -37.63
N PRO A 109 -31.10 -23.49 -38.02
CA PRO A 109 -31.54 -24.54 -37.10
C PRO A 109 -30.38 -25.16 -36.29
N GLU A 110 -30.65 -25.50 -35.03
CA GLU A 110 -29.68 -26.17 -34.15
C GLU A 110 -29.27 -27.59 -34.63
N PRO A 111 -28.00 -28.00 -34.46
CA PRO A 111 -27.48 -29.29 -34.90
C PRO A 111 -27.89 -30.48 -33.99
N ASP A 112 -28.01 -31.67 -34.59
CA ASP A 112 -28.37 -32.93 -33.91
C ASP A 112 -27.25 -33.38 -32.94
N PRO A 113 -27.55 -33.67 -31.67
CA PRO A 113 -26.56 -34.10 -30.67
C PRO A 113 -25.87 -35.45 -30.94
N ASN A 114 -26.17 -36.14 -32.04
CA ASN A 114 -25.48 -37.37 -32.45
C ASN A 114 -24.54 -37.19 -33.66
N ASP A 115 -24.37 -35.99 -34.20
CA ASP A 115 -23.43 -35.73 -35.29
C ASP A 115 -21.99 -35.68 -34.77
N ILE A 116 -21.28 -36.79 -34.95
CA ILE A 116 -19.85 -36.93 -34.67
C ILE A 116 -19.08 -36.26 -35.81
N VAL A 117 -18.44 -35.13 -35.52
CA VAL A 117 -17.58 -34.41 -36.47
C VAL A 117 -16.20 -35.06 -36.46
N ASP A 118 -15.89 -35.83 -37.51
CA ASP A 118 -14.54 -36.36 -37.76
C ASP A 118 -13.64 -35.24 -38.31
N PHE A 119 -12.43 -35.08 -37.76
CA PHE A 119 -11.39 -34.26 -38.37
C PHE A 119 -10.86 -34.96 -39.64
N PRO A 120 -10.56 -34.21 -40.72
CA PRO A 120 -9.84 -34.78 -41.85
C PRO A 120 -8.44 -35.24 -41.39
N PRO A 121 -7.95 -36.40 -41.88
CA PRO A 121 -6.60 -36.85 -41.58
C PRO A 121 -5.58 -35.80 -42.05
N GLU A 122 -4.54 -35.56 -41.25
CA GLU A 122 -3.44 -34.63 -41.52
C GLU A 122 -2.95 -34.76 -42.97
N GLY A 123 -3.26 -33.76 -43.81
CA GLY A 123 -2.93 -33.85 -45.23
C GLY A 123 -3.04 -32.58 -46.08
N GLU A 124 -3.87 -31.58 -45.76
CA GLU A 124 -4.15 -30.50 -46.73
C GLU A 124 -4.19 -29.06 -46.15
N TYR A 125 -3.45 -28.77 -45.07
CA TYR A 125 -3.34 -27.39 -44.55
C TYR A 125 -1.91 -26.82 -44.53
N TYR A 126 -1.05 -27.25 -45.46
CA TYR A 126 0.15 -26.53 -45.84
C TYR A 126 0.23 -26.41 -47.35
N ASN A 127 -0.28 -25.30 -47.90
CA ASN A 127 0.21 -24.83 -49.19
C ASN A 127 1.60 -24.25 -48.95
N GLU A 128 2.60 -24.81 -49.63
CA GLU A 128 3.94 -24.26 -49.75
C GLU A 128 3.85 -22.82 -50.28
N LEU A 129 3.94 -21.84 -49.40
CA LEU A 129 4.34 -20.49 -49.77
C LEU A 129 5.86 -20.46 -49.78
N GLU A 130 6.37 -20.08 -50.94
CA GLU A 130 7.79 -19.95 -51.24
C GLU A 130 8.48 -19.00 -50.25
N ASP A 131 9.50 -19.53 -49.59
CA ASP A 131 10.80 -18.92 -49.23
C ASP A 131 10.90 -17.39 -49.13
N ASP A 132 10.27 -16.80 -48.12
CA ASP A 132 10.59 -15.46 -47.61
C ASP A 132 10.96 -15.52 -46.10
N GLY A 133 12.09 -16.15 -45.77
CA GLY A 133 12.93 -15.75 -44.63
C GLY A 133 12.31 -15.65 -43.22
N VAL A 134 11.40 -16.54 -42.82
CA VAL A 134 10.88 -16.60 -41.43
C VAL A 134 11.66 -17.62 -40.59
N THR A 135 12.13 -17.15 -39.43
CA THR A 135 12.87 -17.91 -38.41
C THR A 135 12.11 -19.14 -37.91
N PRO A 136 12.79 -20.27 -37.66
CA PRO A 136 12.15 -21.50 -37.20
C PRO A 136 11.53 -21.32 -35.81
N PHE A 137 10.37 -21.95 -35.60
CA PHE A 137 9.63 -22.11 -34.35
C PHE A 137 10.43 -21.69 -33.10
N SER A 138 9.96 -20.62 -32.45
CA SER A 138 10.48 -20.18 -31.16
C SER A 138 10.18 -21.23 -30.09
N LEU A 139 11.05 -22.24 -30.00
CA LEU A 139 11.33 -22.90 -28.73
C LEU A 139 11.61 -21.78 -27.73
N ILE A 140 10.81 -21.72 -26.68
CA ILE A 140 11.05 -20.86 -25.53
C ILE A 140 12.48 -21.18 -25.09
N TYR A 141 13.39 -20.24 -25.34
CA TYR A 141 14.77 -20.36 -24.90
C TYR A 141 14.75 -20.50 -23.37
N GLU A 142 15.25 -21.63 -22.90
CA GLU A 142 15.78 -21.75 -21.55
C GLU A 142 16.88 -20.68 -21.43
N ALA A 143 16.52 -19.50 -20.92
CA ALA A 143 17.51 -18.56 -20.45
C ALA A 143 18.22 -19.21 -19.27
N ASP A 144 19.53 -19.34 -19.38
CA ASP A 144 20.44 -19.89 -18.38
C ASP A 144 20.24 -19.24 -17.01
N ILE A 145 19.32 -19.79 -16.22
CA ILE A 145 19.23 -19.57 -14.77
C ILE A 145 19.76 -20.84 -14.13
N GLU A 146 21.07 -20.86 -13.87
CA GLU A 146 21.72 -21.85 -13.00
C GLU A 146 21.32 -21.61 -11.52
N ALA A 147 20.03 -21.51 -11.24
CA ALA A 147 19.51 -21.74 -9.90
C ALA A 147 19.24 -23.23 -9.79
N GLU A 148 19.66 -23.84 -8.69
CA GLU A 148 19.42 -25.23 -8.35
C GLU A 148 17.90 -25.44 -8.10
N TYR A 149 17.09 -25.43 -9.16
CA TYR A 149 15.66 -25.64 -9.11
C TYR A 149 15.40 -27.06 -8.60
N LYS A 150 14.71 -27.18 -7.46
CA LYS A 150 14.06 -28.43 -7.11
C LYS A 150 13.04 -28.75 -8.20
N THR A 151 13.30 -29.84 -8.91
CA THR A 151 12.62 -30.37 -10.10
C THR A 151 11.12 -30.66 -9.99
N ASP A 152 10.44 -30.23 -8.92
CA ASP A 152 9.13 -30.78 -8.53
C ASP A 152 7.98 -29.75 -8.55
N CYS A 153 8.23 -28.48 -8.87
CA CYS A 153 7.17 -27.45 -8.91
C CYS A 153 6.76 -27.15 -10.35
N LYS A 154 5.61 -27.70 -10.78
CA LYS A 154 4.99 -27.39 -12.07
C LYS A 154 4.31 -26.01 -12.00
N PRO A 155 4.52 -25.10 -12.96
CA PRO A 155 3.84 -23.80 -12.99
C PRO A 155 2.33 -23.94 -13.21
N LEU A 156 1.55 -23.02 -12.65
CA LEU A 156 0.12 -22.87 -12.95
C LEU A 156 -0.07 -21.87 -14.11
N ARG A 157 -0.97 -22.19 -15.03
CA ARG A 157 -1.27 -21.46 -16.27
C ARG A 157 -2.78 -21.42 -16.50
N TYR A 158 -3.27 -20.46 -17.28
CA TYR A 158 -4.64 -20.44 -17.77
C TYR A 158 -4.71 -21.02 -19.18
N LEU A 159 -5.77 -21.78 -19.46
CA LEU A 159 -6.02 -22.37 -20.77
C LEU A 159 -7.40 -21.96 -21.28
N TYR A 160 -7.42 -21.11 -22.32
CA TYR A 160 -8.60 -20.58 -23.01
C TYR A 160 -8.81 -21.27 -24.36
N ASP A 161 -10.00 -21.11 -24.94
CA ASP A 161 -10.46 -21.72 -26.20
C ASP A 161 -10.02 -23.17 -26.36
N PHE A 162 -10.16 -23.92 -25.27
CA PHE A 162 -9.57 -25.24 -25.19
C PHE A 162 -10.50 -26.34 -25.72
N VAL A 163 -9.88 -27.40 -26.21
CA VAL A 163 -10.50 -28.67 -26.58
C VAL A 163 -9.72 -29.81 -25.96
N ILE A 164 -10.42 -30.82 -25.42
CA ILE A 164 -9.81 -32.06 -24.94
C ILE A 164 -10.14 -33.17 -25.94
N TYR A 165 -9.11 -33.91 -26.34
CA TYR A 165 -9.24 -35.00 -27.29
C TYR A 165 -8.43 -36.22 -26.83
N ASP A 166 -8.87 -37.39 -27.28
CA ASP A 166 -8.16 -38.65 -27.07
C ASP A 166 -6.88 -38.65 -27.92
N SER A 167 -5.72 -38.92 -27.29
CA SER A 167 -4.42 -38.73 -27.94
C SER A 167 -4.16 -39.70 -29.10
N GLU A 168 -4.85 -40.84 -29.14
CA GLU A 168 -4.67 -41.85 -30.19
C GLU A 168 -5.61 -41.63 -31.37
N THR A 169 -6.86 -41.27 -31.08
CA THR A 169 -7.92 -41.14 -32.09
C THR A 169 -8.14 -39.70 -32.56
N HIS A 170 -7.60 -38.72 -31.83
CA HIS A 170 -7.81 -37.28 -32.03
C HIS A 170 -9.29 -36.86 -32.01
N LYS A 171 -10.18 -37.71 -31.48
CA LYS A 171 -11.59 -37.38 -31.31
C LYS A 171 -11.80 -36.57 -30.05
N GLN A 172 -12.67 -35.57 -30.13
CA GLN A 172 -13.07 -34.80 -28.95
C GLN A 172 -13.73 -35.72 -27.94
N VAL A 173 -13.29 -35.66 -26.68
CA VAL A 173 -13.80 -36.50 -25.60
C VAL A 173 -14.19 -35.63 -24.42
N PRO A 174 -15.26 -35.96 -23.67
CA PRO A 174 -15.59 -35.22 -22.46
C PRO A 174 -14.45 -35.35 -21.43
N LEU A 175 -14.23 -34.34 -20.58
CA LEU A 175 -13.16 -34.41 -19.56
C LEU A 175 -13.32 -35.65 -18.64
N SER A 176 -14.56 -36.08 -18.39
CA SER A 176 -14.85 -37.33 -17.67
C SER A 176 -14.39 -38.62 -18.36
N TYR A 177 -13.99 -38.57 -19.63
CA TYR A 177 -13.41 -39.70 -20.35
C TYR A 177 -12.04 -40.09 -19.77
N TYR A 178 -11.39 -39.14 -19.10
CA TYR A 178 -10.21 -39.40 -18.28
C TYR A 178 -10.63 -40.08 -16.96
N VAL A 179 -10.72 -41.40 -16.95
CA VAL A 179 -10.96 -42.21 -15.75
C VAL A 179 -9.67 -42.93 -15.37
N ASP A 180 -9.07 -42.52 -14.25
CA ASP A 180 -7.98 -43.24 -13.56
C ASP A 180 -6.76 -43.64 -14.42
N GLY A 181 -6.47 -42.88 -15.49
CA GLY A 181 -5.29 -43.07 -16.33
C GLY A 181 -5.35 -44.25 -17.31
N GLU A 182 -6.54 -44.82 -17.54
CA GLU A 182 -6.72 -45.85 -18.58
C GLU A 182 -6.71 -45.27 -20.00
N ASN A 183 -7.16 -44.02 -20.15
CA ASN A 183 -7.19 -43.29 -21.42
C ASN A 183 -6.20 -42.13 -21.39
N THR A 184 -5.49 -41.91 -22.49
CA THR A 184 -4.57 -40.77 -22.64
C THR A 184 -5.30 -39.63 -23.35
N CYS A 185 -5.57 -38.56 -22.61
CA CYS A 185 -6.22 -37.35 -23.15
C CYS A 185 -5.20 -36.21 -23.22
N GLU A 186 -5.25 -35.42 -24.28
CA GLU A 186 -4.48 -34.19 -24.43
C GLU A 186 -5.44 -33.00 -24.54
N ALA A 187 -4.93 -31.79 -24.28
CA ALA A 187 -5.66 -30.56 -24.52
C ALA A 187 -4.93 -29.69 -25.55
N PHE A 188 -5.69 -28.96 -26.34
CA PHE A 188 -5.19 -27.88 -27.19
C PHE A 188 -5.96 -26.61 -26.87
N GLY A 189 -5.29 -25.46 -26.78
CA GLY A 189 -5.93 -24.18 -26.52
C GLY A 189 -4.93 -23.05 -26.38
N PHE A 190 -5.42 -21.88 -26.00
CA PHE A 190 -4.64 -20.68 -25.82
C PHE A 190 -4.12 -20.57 -24.38
N VAL A 191 -2.80 -20.63 -24.20
CA VAL A 191 -2.16 -20.61 -22.88
C VAL A 191 -1.71 -19.21 -22.51
N VAL A 192 -2.10 -18.78 -21.32
CA VAL A 192 -1.68 -17.52 -20.70
C VAL A 192 -0.98 -17.83 -19.38
N ALA A 193 0.11 -17.12 -19.09
CA ALA A 193 0.73 -17.20 -17.77
C ALA A 193 -0.25 -16.72 -16.71
N GLN A 194 -0.39 -17.46 -15.60
CA GLN A 194 -1.02 -16.88 -14.42
C GLN A 194 -0.05 -15.83 -13.88
N LEU A 195 -0.23 -14.59 -14.32
CA LEU A 195 0.31 -13.45 -13.61
C LEU A 195 -0.47 -13.43 -12.29
N VAL A 196 0.22 -13.63 -11.17
CA VAL A 196 -0.35 -13.26 -9.88
C VAL A 196 -0.73 -11.80 -10.06
N PRO A 197 -2.03 -11.42 -10.02
CA PRO A 197 -2.39 -10.01 -10.05
C PRO A 197 -1.51 -9.33 -9.02
N HIS A 198 -0.78 -8.29 -9.43
CA HIS A 198 -0.10 -7.46 -8.47
C HIS A 198 -1.18 -7.03 -7.47
N LEU A 199 -1.13 -7.58 -6.26
CA LEU A 199 -1.97 -7.16 -5.13
C LEU A 199 -1.49 -5.78 -4.67
N ASP A 200 -1.41 -4.85 -5.60
CA ASP A 200 -1.34 -3.42 -5.35
C ASP A 200 -2.80 -2.92 -5.25
N ASP A 201 -3.60 -3.58 -4.40
CA ASP A 201 -4.90 -3.09 -3.92
C ASP A 201 -4.64 -2.06 -2.80
N ASP A 202 -4.03 -0.93 -3.17
CA ASP A 202 -4.17 0.32 -2.43
C ASP A 202 -5.03 1.25 -3.32
N ASP A 203 -6.34 1.26 -3.04
CA ASP A 203 -7.27 2.39 -3.17
C ASP A 203 -7.37 3.17 -4.50
N SER A 204 -7.29 2.53 -5.67
CA SER A 204 -7.83 3.14 -6.89
C SER A 204 -9.19 2.55 -7.23
N ASP A 205 -10.26 3.28 -6.87
CA ASP A 205 -11.63 3.11 -7.39
C ASP A 205 -11.70 3.48 -8.90
N ASP A 206 -10.71 3.08 -9.68
CA ASP A 206 -10.77 3.16 -11.13
C ASP A 206 -11.51 1.91 -11.59
N GLU A 207 -12.75 2.10 -12.05
CA GLU A 207 -13.47 1.13 -12.87
C GLU A 207 -12.64 0.91 -14.15
N GLU A 208 -11.59 0.09 -14.06
CA GLU A 208 -10.93 -0.46 -15.23
C GLU A 208 -11.99 -1.25 -16.00
N ASP A 209 -12.44 -0.67 -17.12
CA ASP A 209 -13.10 -1.41 -18.19
C ASP A 209 -12.15 -2.57 -18.53
N ASP A 210 -12.44 -3.75 -17.98
CA ASP A 210 -11.75 -5.02 -18.21
C ASP A 210 -11.75 -5.34 -19.72
N ASN A 211 -10.86 -4.70 -20.45
CA ASN A 211 -10.59 -5.03 -21.83
C ASN A 211 -9.75 -6.30 -21.80
N ASP A 212 -10.45 -7.44 -21.64
CA ASP A 212 -9.92 -8.80 -21.75
C ASP A 212 -8.95 -8.98 -22.94
N GLN A 213 -9.07 -8.12 -23.95
CA GLN A 213 -8.22 -7.99 -25.13
C GLN A 213 -6.70 -7.96 -24.82
N ASP A 214 -6.25 -7.23 -23.79
CA ASP A 214 -4.81 -7.09 -23.49
C ASP A 214 -4.19 -8.38 -22.91
N ILE A 215 -5.01 -9.23 -22.27
CA ILE A 215 -4.61 -10.55 -21.79
C ILE A 215 -4.44 -11.51 -22.97
N PHE A 216 -5.27 -11.38 -24.01
CA PHE A 216 -5.20 -12.20 -25.22
C PHE A 216 -3.98 -11.89 -26.10
N ASP A 217 -3.40 -10.69 -26.04
CA ASP A 217 -2.22 -10.38 -26.86
C ASP A 217 -0.93 -11.08 -26.41
N ARG A 218 -0.91 -11.67 -25.21
CA ARG A 218 0.29 -12.32 -24.62
C ARG A 218 0.30 -13.83 -24.63
N GLY A 219 -0.82 -14.49 -24.90
CA GLY A 219 -0.87 -15.94 -24.90
C GLY A 219 -0.40 -16.56 -26.22
N THR A 220 -0.25 -17.88 -26.22
CA THR A 220 0.11 -18.65 -27.42
C THR A 220 -0.73 -19.90 -27.54
N ASN A 221 -1.06 -20.31 -28.77
CA ASN A 221 -1.69 -21.60 -29.01
C ASN A 221 -0.74 -22.71 -28.60
N PHE A 222 -1.22 -23.60 -27.73
CA PHE A 222 -0.41 -24.60 -27.08
C PHE A 222 -1.13 -25.94 -27.04
N LYS A 223 -0.39 -26.98 -27.41
CA LYS A 223 -0.79 -28.38 -27.26
C LYS A 223 -0.15 -28.93 -25.98
N THR A 224 -0.97 -29.37 -25.04
CA THR A 224 -0.50 -29.98 -23.80
C THR A 224 0.01 -31.40 -24.03
N THR A 225 0.82 -31.90 -23.09
CA THR A 225 1.02 -33.34 -22.94
C THR A 225 -0.21 -34.01 -22.33
N CYS A 226 -0.15 -35.33 -22.22
CA CYS A 226 -1.20 -36.14 -21.60
C CYS A 226 -1.60 -35.57 -20.22
N ILE A 227 -2.90 -35.41 -20.03
CA ILE A 227 -3.53 -35.04 -18.77
C ILE A 227 -3.36 -36.22 -17.81
N PHE A 228 -2.69 -35.98 -16.69
CA PHE A 228 -2.42 -36.99 -15.66
C PHE A 228 -3.45 -36.98 -14.54
N ARG A 229 -4.06 -35.82 -14.30
CA ARG A 229 -5.00 -35.68 -13.20
C ARG A 229 -5.87 -34.46 -13.39
N GLU A 230 -7.16 -34.63 -13.12
CA GLU A 230 -8.06 -33.52 -12.84
C GLU A 230 -7.97 -33.19 -11.34
N MET A 231 -7.78 -31.92 -11.04
CA MET A 231 -7.73 -31.36 -9.70
C MET A 231 -8.69 -30.20 -9.58
N GLN A 232 -9.07 -29.94 -8.34
CA GLN A 232 -10.04 -28.93 -8.00
C GLN A 232 -9.52 -28.25 -6.73
N GLU A 233 -9.38 -26.93 -6.78
CA GLU A 233 -9.10 -26.14 -5.59
C GLU A 233 -10.38 -25.88 -4.82
N VAL A 234 -10.32 -25.97 -3.50
CA VAL A 234 -11.48 -25.88 -2.60
C VAL A 234 -12.18 -24.51 -2.71
N ASP A 235 -11.38 -23.47 -2.90
CA ASP A 235 -11.84 -22.08 -2.90
C ASP A 235 -11.94 -21.47 -4.31
N SER A 236 -11.51 -22.19 -5.35
CA SER A 236 -11.64 -21.75 -6.75
C SER A 236 -12.81 -22.43 -7.45
N ASP A 237 -13.43 -21.71 -8.38
CA ASP A 237 -14.47 -22.23 -9.27
C ASP A 237 -13.87 -22.82 -10.57
N ASP A 238 -12.54 -22.79 -10.70
CA ASP A 238 -11.83 -23.34 -11.85
C ASP A 238 -11.68 -24.87 -11.77
N ILE A 239 -11.63 -25.52 -12.93
CA ILE A 239 -11.20 -26.92 -13.07
C ILE A 239 -9.73 -26.90 -13.50
N ILE A 240 -8.85 -27.59 -12.76
CA ILE A 240 -7.42 -27.61 -13.03
C ILE A 240 -7.02 -28.98 -13.58
N VAL A 241 -6.32 -29.01 -14.70
CA VAL A 241 -5.71 -30.24 -15.23
C VAL A 241 -4.20 -30.23 -15.03
N GLU A 242 -3.67 -31.31 -14.49
CA GLU A 242 -2.23 -31.55 -14.34
C GLU A 242 -1.70 -32.29 -15.56
N THR A 243 -0.61 -31.80 -16.15
CA THR A 243 0.12 -32.49 -17.23
C THR A 243 1.54 -32.79 -16.79
N GLN A 244 2.41 -33.26 -17.69
CA GLN A 244 3.82 -33.46 -17.36
C GLN A 244 4.54 -32.17 -16.94
N TYR A 245 4.15 -31.03 -17.49
CA TYR A 245 4.95 -29.81 -17.42
C TYR A 245 4.31 -28.69 -16.61
N ALA A 246 2.99 -28.65 -16.47
CA ALA A 246 2.28 -27.54 -15.83
C ALA A 246 0.93 -27.99 -15.26
N PHE A 247 0.34 -27.13 -14.44
CA PHE A 247 -1.07 -27.14 -14.11
C PHE A 247 -1.79 -26.11 -15.00
N TYR A 248 -2.95 -26.46 -15.53
CA TYR A 248 -3.76 -25.57 -16.36
C TYR A 248 -5.14 -25.39 -15.72
N SER A 249 -5.45 -24.17 -15.29
CA SER A 249 -6.80 -23.76 -14.94
C SER A 249 -7.59 -23.54 -16.25
N LEU A 250 -8.61 -24.37 -16.45
CA LEU A 250 -9.48 -24.36 -17.63
C LEU A 250 -10.46 -23.19 -17.54
N LYS A 251 -10.42 -22.31 -18.54
CA LYS A 251 -11.27 -21.11 -18.61
C LYS A 251 -12.40 -21.34 -19.60
N LYS A 252 -12.37 -20.68 -20.76
CA LYS A 252 -13.40 -20.80 -21.80
C LYS A 252 -13.09 -21.99 -22.73
N PRO A 253 -13.98 -22.98 -22.93
CA PRO A 253 -13.80 -24.00 -23.97
C PRO A 253 -14.04 -23.40 -25.35
N CYS A 254 -13.44 -23.97 -26.40
CA CYS A 254 -13.78 -23.56 -27.76
C CYS A 254 -15.23 -23.92 -28.12
N THR A 255 -15.83 -23.22 -29.09
CA THR A 255 -17.25 -23.36 -29.44
C THR A 255 -17.67 -24.81 -29.74
N SER A 256 -16.86 -25.57 -30.48
CA SER A 256 -17.17 -26.97 -30.80
C SER A 256 -17.12 -27.89 -29.57
N TYR A 257 -16.29 -27.58 -28.59
CA TYR A 257 -16.08 -28.41 -27.40
C TYR A 257 -16.99 -28.01 -26.23
N ALA A 258 -17.58 -26.81 -26.28
CA ALA A 258 -18.39 -26.24 -25.22
C ALA A 258 -19.53 -27.17 -24.76
N ALA A 259 -20.22 -27.84 -25.69
CA ALA A 259 -21.31 -28.76 -25.36
C ALA A 259 -20.82 -29.99 -24.54
N LEU A 260 -19.69 -30.57 -24.92
CA LEU A 260 -19.08 -31.71 -24.22
C LEU A 260 -18.55 -31.30 -22.83
N TYR A 261 -17.92 -30.13 -22.74
CA TYR A 261 -17.38 -29.61 -21.48
C TYR A 261 -18.48 -29.20 -20.48
N ARG A 262 -19.56 -28.57 -20.97
CA ARG A 262 -20.65 -28.02 -20.16
C ARG A 262 -21.27 -29.06 -19.23
N ALA A 263 -21.47 -30.29 -19.70
CA ALA A 263 -22.04 -31.36 -18.89
C ALA A 263 -21.13 -31.73 -17.70
N HIS A 264 -19.81 -31.81 -17.91
CA HIS A 264 -18.84 -32.07 -16.85
C HIS A 264 -18.73 -30.89 -15.88
N TYR A 265 -18.64 -29.67 -16.43
CA TYR A 265 -18.56 -28.44 -15.65
C TYR A 265 -19.77 -28.28 -14.72
N LEU A 266 -20.99 -28.44 -15.24
CA LEU A 266 -22.22 -28.33 -14.45
C LEU A 266 -22.27 -29.36 -13.32
N LYS A 267 -21.87 -30.59 -13.60
CA LYS A 267 -21.80 -31.67 -12.61
C LYS A 267 -20.88 -31.29 -11.45
N GLU A 268 -19.63 -30.96 -11.76
CA GLU A 268 -18.62 -30.62 -10.74
C GLU A 268 -18.99 -29.35 -9.97
N MET A 269 -19.37 -28.28 -10.67
CA MET A 269 -19.73 -27.02 -10.02
C MET A 269 -20.98 -27.12 -9.15
N SER A 270 -21.99 -27.92 -9.55
CA SER A 270 -23.16 -28.19 -8.71
C SER A 270 -22.76 -28.82 -7.38
N LEU A 271 -21.85 -29.80 -7.42
CA LEU A 271 -21.35 -30.45 -6.22
C LEU A 271 -20.61 -29.46 -5.30
N ARG A 272 -19.67 -28.70 -5.86
CA ARG A 272 -18.87 -27.74 -5.09
C ARG A 272 -19.73 -26.70 -4.40
N TYR A 273 -20.67 -26.11 -5.14
CA TYR A 273 -21.50 -25.05 -4.61
C TYR A 273 -22.38 -25.56 -3.46
N VAL A 274 -22.97 -26.76 -3.62
CA VAL A 274 -23.73 -27.43 -2.57
C VAL A 274 -22.86 -27.72 -1.34
N LEU A 275 -21.64 -28.22 -1.51
CA LEU A 275 -20.71 -28.50 -0.41
C LEU A 275 -20.27 -27.22 0.32
N ARG A 276 -19.83 -26.20 -0.41
CA ARG A 276 -19.39 -24.90 0.12
C ARG A 276 -20.49 -24.26 0.95
N GLN A 277 -21.73 -24.28 0.46
CA GLN A 277 -22.87 -23.70 1.17
C GLN A 277 -23.30 -24.52 2.38
N THR A 278 -23.21 -25.85 2.29
CA THR A 278 -23.45 -26.75 3.43
C THR A 278 -22.45 -26.48 4.56
N MET A 279 -21.19 -26.20 4.23
CA MET A 279 -20.14 -25.88 5.20
C MET A 279 -20.34 -24.50 5.82
N LYS A 280 -20.73 -23.48 5.03
CA LYS A 280 -20.96 -22.12 5.53
C LYS A 280 -22.22 -22.02 6.40
N LYS A 281 -23.31 -22.72 6.03
CA LYS A 281 -24.61 -22.57 6.68
C LYS A 281 -25.30 -23.94 6.83
N LYS A 282 -25.45 -24.38 8.07
CA LYS A 282 -25.99 -25.72 8.41
C LYS A 282 -27.42 -26.01 7.93
N ASN A 283 -28.23 -24.97 7.67
CA ASN A 283 -29.68 -25.11 7.45
C ASN A 283 -30.18 -24.54 6.12
N VAL A 284 -29.33 -24.45 5.08
CA VAL A 284 -29.76 -23.94 3.77
C VAL A 284 -30.64 -24.99 3.06
N SER A 285 -31.76 -24.55 2.50
CA SER A 285 -32.59 -25.37 1.60
C SER A 285 -32.14 -25.23 0.15
N LEU A 286 -32.51 -26.18 -0.72
CA LEU A 286 -32.18 -26.11 -2.15
C LEU A 286 -32.74 -24.85 -2.83
N ASP A 287 -33.94 -24.41 -2.45
CA ASP A 287 -34.54 -23.19 -3.02
C ASP A 287 -33.79 -21.92 -2.59
N GLN A 288 -33.30 -21.89 -1.34
CA GLN A 288 -32.45 -20.81 -0.85
C GLN A 288 -31.10 -20.80 -1.56
N LEU A 289 -30.53 -21.98 -1.86
CA LEU A 289 -29.30 -22.10 -2.63
C LEU A 289 -29.43 -21.49 -4.02
N VAL A 290 -30.49 -21.87 -4.75
CA VAL A 290 -30.76 -21.37 -6.11
C VAL A 290 -31.01 -19.86 -6.11
N SER A 291 -31.72 -19.36 -5.09
CA SER A 291 -31.93 -17.91 -4.93
C SER A 291 -30.62 -17.16 -4.68
N GLN A 292 -29.67 -17.76 -3.93
CA GLN A 292 -28.35 -17.18 -3.70
C GLN A 292 -27.45 -17.24 -4.93
N LEU A 293 -27.53 -18.31 -5.73
CA LEU A 293 -26.84 -18.40 -7.02
C LEU A 293 -27.30 -17.30 -7.96
N ASN A 294 -28.61 -17.11 -8.11
CA ASN A 294 -29.14 -16.09 -9.01
C ASN A 294 -28.88 -14.66 -8.51
N PHE A 295 -28.64 -14.46 -7.22
CA PHE A 295 -28.34 -13.14 -6.66
C PHE A 295 -26.85 -12.78 -6.72
N ASN A 296 -25.96 -13.78 -6.53
CA ASN A 296 -24.52 -13.54 -6.53
C ASN A 296 -23.88 -13.68 -7.92
N CYS A 297 -24.55 -14.33 -8.88
CA CYS A 297 -24.05 -14.54 -10.24
C CYS A 297 -24.75 -13.60 -11.24
N ASN A 298 -24.80 -12.30 -10.95
CA ASN A 298 -25.15 -11.31 -11.97
C ASN A 298 -24.07 -11.21 -13.06
N ASP A 299 -22.88 -11.77 -12.79
CA ASP A 299 -21.89 -12.05 -13.83
C ASP A 299 -22.28 -13.33 -14.57
N HIS A 300 -22.49 -13.16 -15.88
CA HIS A 300 -22.71 -14.27 -16.80
C HIS A 300 -21.61 -15.31 -16.62
N ASN A 301 -21.94 -16.51 -16.13
CA ASN A 301 -20.98 -17.61 -16.13
C ASN A 301 -20.59 -17.87 -17.59
N PRO A 302 -19.33 -17.62 -17.99
CA PRO A 302 -18.93 -17.57 -19.39
C PRO A 302 -19.05 -18.94 -20.08
N ILE A 303 -19.19 -20.03 -19.31
CA ILE A 303 -19.32 -21.40 -19.82
C ILE A 303 -20.79 -21.78 -20.05
N LEU A 304 -21.71 -21.23 -19.26
CA LEU A 304 -23.15 -21.54 -19.37
C LEU A 304 -23.89 -20.59 -20.28
N GLU A 305 -23.42 -19.34 -20.42
CA GLU A 305 -24.09 -18.28 -21.19
C GLU A 305 -25.53 -17.99 -20.69
N ARG A 306 -25.92 -18.53 -19.52
CA ARG A 306 -27.21 -18.35 -18.86
C ARG A 306 -27.10 -18.53 -17.35
N SER A 307 -28.09 -18.04 -16.62
CA SER A 307 -28.19 -18.25 -15.16
C SER A 307 -28.48 -19.72 -14.81
N TRP A 308 -28.06 -20.09 -13.61
CA TRP A 308 -28.28 -21.41 -13.04
C TRP A 308 -29.76 -21.62 -12.69
N THR A 309 -30.29 -22.79 -13.03
CA THR A 309 -31.64 -23.19 -12.60
C THR A 309 -31.55 -24.24 -11.50
N LYS A 310 -32.62 -24.36 -10.72
CA LYS A 310 -32.79 -25.47 -9.77
C LYS A 310 -32.63 -26.84 -10.44
N GLN A 311 -33.11 -26.93 -11.69
CA GLN A 311 -33.08 -28.16 -12.45
C GLN A 311 -31.66 -28.54 -12.87
N ASP A 312 -30.80 -27.55 -13.18
CA ASP A 312 -29.38 -27.81 -13.48
C ASP A 312 -28.67 -28.50 -12.32
N ILE A 313 -28.91 -28.05 -11.08
CA ILE A 313 -28.33 -28.69 -9.90
C ILE A 313 -28.89 -30.10 -9.75
N ILE A 314 -30.22 -30.28 -9.84
CA ILE A 314 -30.85 -31.60 -9.65
C ILE A 314 -30.37 -32.62 -10.71
N ASP A 315 -30.31 -32.20 -11.98
CA ASP A 315 -29.97 -33.07 -13.09
C ASP A 315 -28.50 -33.43 -13.17
N ASN A 316 -27.63 -32.54 -12.70
CA ASN A 316 -26.18 -32.74 -12.73
C ASN A 316 -25.62 -33.25 -11.39
N PHE A 317 -26.38 -33.19 -10.28
CA PHE A 317 -26.02 -33.81 -9.00
C PHE A 317 -26.30 -35.33 -9.02
N LYS A 318 -25.68 -36.04 -9.96
CA LYS A 318 -25.75 -37.49 -10.12
C LYS A 318 -24.40 -38.10 -9.77
N TYR A 319 -24.20 -38.31 -8.48
CA TYR A 319 -22.99 -38.93 -7.93
C TYR A 319 -23.31 -40.30 -7.35
N THR A 320 -22.36 -41.23 -7.46
CA THR A 320 -22.39 -42.42 -6.61
C THR A 320 -22.09 -42.01 -5.17
N GLU A 321 -22.58 -42.81 -4.21
CA GLU A 321 -22.27 -42.59 -2.79
C GLU A 321 -20.75 -42.53 -2.53
N GLU A 322 -19.95 -43.31 -3.27
CA GLU A 322 -18.49 -43.34 -3.19
C GLU A 322 -17.86 -42.04 -3.70
N GLN A 323 -18.28 -41.56 -4.87
CA GLN A 323 -17.81 -40.29 -5.42
C GLN A 323 -18.18 -39.10 -4.52
N PHE A 324 -19.39 -39.11 -3.96
CA PHE A 324 -19.80 -38.06 -3.03
C PHE A 324 -18.99 -38.08 -1.74
N GLN A 325 -18.70 -39.28 -1.21
CA GLN A 325 -17.86 -39.44 -0.02
C GLN A 325 -16.41 -38.99 -0.27
N ASP A 326 -15.85 -39.33 -1.42
CA ASP A 326 -14.50 -38.92 -1.81
C ASP A 326 -14.39 -37.40 -2.00
N ALA A 327 -15.41 -36.78 -2.60
CA ALA A 327 -15.48 -35.33 -2.72
C ALA A 327 -15.56 -34.65 -1.34
N VAL A 328 -16.41 -35.15 -0.44
CA VAL A 328 -16.50 -34.61 0.94
C VAL A 328 -15.15 -34.73 1.68
N ALA A 329 -14.47 -35.86 1.51
CA ALA A 329 -13.16 -36.09 2.12
C ALA A 329 -12.07 -35.17 1.53
N ALA A 330 -12.18 -34.78 0.26
CA ALA A 330 -11.28 -33.82 -0.37
C ALA A 330 -11.52 -32.37 0.09
N TYR A 331 -12.77 -32.02 0.43
CA TYR A 331 -13.19 -30.65 0.73
C TYR A 331 -13.05 -30.24 2.21
N SER A 332 -13.02 -31.17 3.17
CA SER A 332 -13.10 -30.76 4.58
C SER A 332 -12.51 -31.73 5.59
N GLU A 333 -12.10 -31.20 6.76
CA GLU A 333 -11.89 -31.99 7.98
C GLU A 333 -13.22 -32.38 8.67
N VAL A 334 -14.34 -31.88 8.15
CA VAL A 334 -15.67 -32.07 8.73
C VAL A 334 -16.15 -33.50 8.42
N SER A 335 -16.72 -34.17 9.43
CA SER A 335 -17.23 -35.54 9.25
C SER A 335 -18.26 -35.61 8.13
N TYR A 336 -18.13 -36.62 7.27
CA TYR A 336 -19.09 -36.96 6.22
C TYR A 336 -20.54 -36.98 6.72
N ASP A 337 -20.77 -37.50 7.92
CA ASP A 337 -22.10 -37.55 8.53
C ASP A 337 -22.70 -36.17 8.77
N HIS A 338 -21.87 -35.17 9.07
CA HIS A 338 -22.30 -33.80 9.27
C HIS A 338 -22.84 -33.20 7.96
N ILE A 339 -22.07 -33.31 6.88
CA ILE A 339 -22.47 -32.82 5.55
C ILE A 339 -23.70 -33.58 5.04
N ARG A 340 -23.71 -34.90 5.18
CA ARG A 340 -24.85 -35.76 4.80
C ARG A 340 -26.14 -35.40 5.53
N SER A 341 -26.04 -34.91 6.76
CA SER A 341 -27.20 -34.55 7.57
C SER A 341 -27.86 -33.21 7.17
N ALA A 342 -27.19 -32.39 6.36
CA ALA A 342 -27.65 -31.08 5.97
C ALA A 342 -28.95 -31.14 5.14
N PRO A 343 -29.90 -30.20 5.33
CA PRO A 343 -31.19 -30.22 4.63
C PRO A 343 -31.07 -30.24 3.11
N ILE A 344 -30.12 -29.48 2.54
CA ILE A 344 -29.88 -29.44 1.11
C ILE A 344 -29.40 -30.79 0.57
N ILE A 345 -28.44 -31.43 1.25
CA ILE A 345 -27.96 -32.76 0.87
C ILE A 345 -29.09 -33.76 0.97
N LYS A 346 -29.89 -33.74 2.04
CA LYS A 346 -31.06 -34.61 2.20
C LYS A 346 -32.06 -34.48 1.04
N SER A 347 -32.25 -33.27 0.51
CA SER A 347 -33.13 -33.05 -0.64
C SER A 347 -32.56 -33.59 -1.96
N LEU A 348 -31.22 -33.69 -2.06
CA LEU A 348 -30.50 -34.23 -3.23
C LEU A 348 -30.16 -35.72 -3.09
N LEU A 349 -30.28 -36.32 -1.89
CA LEU A 349 -30.04 -37.75 -1.64
C LEU A 349 -30.84 -38.68 -2.57
N PRO A 350 -32.10 -38.40 -2.97
CA PRO A 350 -32.80 -39.25 -3.94
C PRO A 350 -32.10 -39.35 -5.30
N SER A 351 -31.30 -38.35 -5.66
CA SER A 351 -30.48 -38.31 -6.88
C SER A 351 -29.12 -39.01 -6.73
N ILE A 352 -28.69 -39.27 -5.49
CA ILE A 352 -27.49 -40.08 -5.20
C ILE A 352 -27.90 -41.54 -5.34
N GLN A 353 -27.50 -42.15 -6.45
CA GLN A 353 -27.82 -43.54 -6.72
C GLN A 353 -27.11 -44.43 -5.70
N SER A 354 -27.88 -45.04 -4.80
CA SER A 354 -27.36 -46.14 -4.00
C SER A 354 -27.03 -47.28 -4.96
N ILE A 355 -25.75 -47.50 -5.26
CA ILE A 355 -25.34 -48.69 -6.00
C ILE A 355 -25.91 -49.87 -5.20
N PRO A 356 -26.76 -50.73 -5.79
CA PRO A 356 -27.22 -51.93 -5.11
C PRO A 356 -25.96 -52.69 -4.75
N LYS A 357 -25.66 -52.80 -3.44
CA LYS A 357 -24.55 -53.63 -2.96
C LYS A 357 -24.80 -55.01 -3.56
N LYS A 358 -24.13 -55.35 -4.67
CA LYS A 358 -24.17 -56.70 -5.23
C LYS A 358 -23.67 -57.57 -4.09
N ARG A 359 -24.59 -58.26 -3.42
CA ARG A 359 -24.30 -59.28 -2.44
C ARG A 359 -23.48 -60.32 -3.18
N SER A 360 -22.15 -60.17 -3.11
CA SER A 360 -21.18 -61.22 -3.41
C SER A 360 -21.39 -62.31 -2.37
N ASN A 361 -22.42 -63.11 -2.60
CA ASN A 361 -22.80 -64.21 -1.74
C ASN A 361 -23.39 -65.30 -2.64
N ASN A 362 -22.52 -65.98 -3.40
CA ASN A 362 -22.57 -67.44 -3.56
C ASN A 362 -21.48 -68.00 -4.48
N GLN A 363 -20.99 -69.18 -4.07
CA GLN A 363 -20.28 -70.21 -4.85
C GLN A 363 -18.76 -70.11 -5.01
N ARG A 364 -18.05 -70.41 -3.91
CA ARG A 364 -16.95 -71.41 -3.97
C ARG A 364 -17.22 -72.52 -2.96
N LYS A 365 -18.17 -73.39 -3.32
CA LYS A 365 -18.28 -74.75 -2.76
C LYS A 365 -17.38 -75.67 -3.59
N THR A 366 -16.37 -76.24 -2.94
CA THR A 366 -15.92 -77.63 -3.04
C THR A 366 -16.19 -78.37 -4.36
N LEU A 367 -15.11 -78.63 -5.10
CA LEU A 367 -14.96 -79.89 -5.84
C LEU A 367 -13.49 -80.31 -5.76
N ALA A 368 -13.24 -81.19 -4.80
CA ALA A 368 -12.14 -82.13 -4.86
C ALA A 368 -12.53 -83.28 -5.81
N GLU A 369 -11.48 -83.92 -6.34
CA GLU A 369 -11.43 -85.24 -7.01
C GLU A 369 -11.33 -85.31 -8.55
N ARG A 370 -10.20 -85.93 -8.96
CA ARG A 370 -9.84 -86.60 -10.23
C ARG A 370 -9.53 -85.65 -11.41
N SER A 371 -8.41 -85.71 -12.13
CA SER A 371 -7.38 -86.73 -12.36
C SER A 371 -6.10 -86.08 -12.98
N PRO A 372 -4.98 -86.81 -13.14
CA PRO A 372 -3.64 -86.26 -13.27
C PRO A 372 -3.15 -86.11 -14.72
N GLN A 373 -2.23 -85.18 -14.99
CA GLN A 373 -0.92 -85.46 -15.61
C GLN A 373 -0.13 -84.20 -16.02
N LYS A 374 1.15 -84.22 -15.63
CA LYS A 374 2.36 -83.67 -16.28
C LYS A 374 2.68 -82.16 -16.19
N ALA A 375 3.89 -81.95 -15.65
CA ALA A 375 4.72 -80.76 -15.52
C ALA A 375 5.16 -80.17 -16.90
N PRO A 376 6.04 -79.13 -17.01
CA PRO A 376 6.74 -78.38 -15.95
C PRO A 376 6.80 -76.83 -16.09
N ALA A 377 6.94 -76.20 -14.91
CA ALA A 377 7.75 -75.03 -14.56
C ALA A 377 8.10 -73.96 -15.62
N LYS A 378 7.54 -72.75 -15.44
CA LYS A 378 8.27 -71.49 -15.66
C LYS A 378 8.01 -70.51 -14.51
N ARG A 379 9.11 -70.08 -13.88
CA ARG A 379 9.22 -69.01 -12.88
C ARG A 379 8.59 -67.72 -13.42
N SER A 380 7.57 -67.21 -12.73
CA SER A 380 7.12 -65.82 -12.84
C SER A 380 7.40 -65.15 -11.50
N ARG A 381 8.27 -64.13 -11.54
CA ARG A 381 8.54 -63.21 -10.42
C ARG A 381 7.26 -62.39 -10.20
N LYS A 382 6.57 -62.64 -9.10
CA LYS A 382 5.47 -61.78 -8.63
C LYS A 382 6.08 -60.46 -8.16
N ALA A 383 5.85 -59.40 -8.92
CA ALA A 383 6.00 -58.03 -8.42
C ALA A 383 5.03 -57.84 -7.26
N ALA A 384 5.55 -57.45 -6.10
CA ALA A 384 4.75 -57.12 -4.94
C ALA A 384 4.03 -55.77 -5.19
N PRO A 385 2.75 -55.64 -4.83
CA PRO A 385 2.02 -54.38 -4.99
C PRO A 385 2.60 -53.34 -4.04
N VAL A 386 3.13 -52.25 -4.60
CA VAL A 386 3.56 -51.06 -3.86
C VAL A 386 2.33 -50.37 -3.29
N ARG A 387 1.97 -50.73 -2.06
CA ARG A 387 1.03 -49.96 -1.23
C ARG A 387 1.68 -48.62 -0.85
N ARG A 388 1.51 -47.59 -1.69
CA ARG A 388 1.78 -46.19 -1.32
C ARG A 388 0.80 -45.79 -0.22
N LYS A 389 1.23 -45.92 1.04
CA LYS A 389 0.54 -45.30 2.19
C LYS A 389 0.61 -43.78 2.00
N LYS A 390 -0.53 -43.16 1.68
CA LYS A 390 -0.75 -41.71 1.70
C LYS A 390 -0.49 -41.24 3.13
N ARG A 391 0.75 -40.82 3.41
CA ARG A 391 1.17 -40.29 4.72
C ARG A 391 0.78 -38.81 4.72
N GLU A 392 -0.45 -38.54 5.14
CA GLU A 392 -0.86 -37.20 5.53
C GLU A 392 -0.01 -36.78 6.74
N LYS A 393 1.10 -36.09 6.48
CA LYS A 393 1.81 -35.37 7.53
C LYS A 393 0.92 -34.19 7.88
N LYS A 394 0.04 -34.34 8.89
CA LYS A 394 -0.52 -33.18 9.58
C LYS A 394 0.65 -32.27 9.94
N ARG A 395 0.73 -31.11 9.28
CA ARG A 395 1.69 -30.07 9.64
C ARG A 395 1.36 -29.73 11.09
N LYS A 396 2.21 -30.16 12.02
CA LYS A 396 2.07 -29.75 13.42
C LYS A 396 2.24 -28.24 13.41
N VAL A 397 1.16 -27.50 13.60
CA VAL A 397 1.24 -26.06 13.86
C VAL A 397 2.16 -25.91 15.07
N GLY A 398 3.30 -25.24 14.88
CA GLY A 398 4.26 -25.04 15.94
C GLY A 398 3.63 -24.19 17.04
N THR A 399 3.92 -24.49 18.30
CA THR A 399 3.53 -23.63 19.42
C THR A 399 4.19 -22.26 19.25
N THR A 400 3.42 -21.18 19.33
CA THR A 400 3.92 -19.80 19.23
C THR A 400 4.99 -19.56 20.29
N THR A 401 6.14 -19.08 19.87
CA THR A 401 7.27 -18.81 20.74
C THR A 401 7.31 -17.32 21.10
N VAL A 402 7.34 -17.01 22.39
CA VAL A 402 7.29 -15.62 22.90
C VAL A 402 8.40 -15.36 23.90
N THR A 403 8.80 -14.10 24.07
CA THR A 403 9.66 -13.71 25.18
C THR A 403 8.85 -13.66 26.49
N PRO A 404 9.50 -13.69 27.66
CA PRO A 404 8.77 -13.63 28.93
C PRO A 404 7.96 -12.35 29.12
N LEU A 405 8.42 -11.22 28.58
CA LEU A 405 7.69 -9.95 28.61
C LEU A 405 6.39 -10.05 27.78
N ILE A 406 6.49 -10.54 26.55
CA ILE A 406 5.31 -10.72 25.70
C ILE A 406 4.34 -11.73 26.34
N HIS A 407 4.86 -12.84 26.89
CA HIS A 407 4.05 -13.80 27.63
C HIS A 407 3.28 -13.16 28.77
N ALA A 408 3.93 -12.34 29.61
CA ALA A 408 3.29 -11.65 30.72
C ALA A 408 2.13 -10.75 30.29
N LEU A 409 2.28 -10.08 29.15
CA LEU A 409 1.26 -9.21 28.59
C LEU A 409 0.08 -10.01 28.03
N ILE A 410 0.34 -11.10 27.30
CA ILE A 410 -0.72 -11.82 26.57
C ILE A 410 -1.38 -12.93 27.39
N SER A 411 -0.71 -13.50 28.40
CA SER A 411 -1.22 -14.69 29.12
C SER A 411 -2.52 -14.43 29.88
N GLN A 412 -2.84 -13.16 30.16
CA GLN A 412 -4.11 -12.77 30.79
C GLN A 412 -5.26 -12.65 29.78
N HIS A 413 -4.95 -12.52 28.49
CA HIS A 413 -5.91 -12.28 27.42
C HIS A 413 -6.16 -13.50 26.54
N PHE A 414 -5.31 -14.53 26.60
CA PHE A 414 -5.40 -15.71 25.74
C PHE A 414 -5.27 -17.01 26.54
N ASP A 415 -6.20 -17.95 26.34
CA ASP A 415 -6.17 -19.30 26.91
C ASP A 415 -5.18 -20.26 26.21
N THR A 416 -4.35 -19.75 25.30
CA THR A 416 -3.44 -20.57 24.48
C THR A 416 -2.12 -20.83 25.20
N GLU A 417 -1.59 -22.05 25.08
CA GLU A 417 -0.25 -22.37 25.60
C GLU A 417 0.83 -21.78 24.67
N PHE A 418 1.69 -20.93 25.23
CA PHE A 418 2.81 -20.33 24.52
C PHE A 418 4.14 -20.94 24.97
N LYS A 419 5.07 -21.11 24.03
CA LYS A 419 6.45 -21.51 24.33
C LYS A 419 7.26 -20.28 24.72
N VAL A 420 7.55 -20.12 26.01
CA VAL A 420 8.35 -18.98 26.49
C VAL A 420 9.85 -19.25 26.32
N VAL A 421 10.57 -18.34 25.66
CA VAL A 421 12.03 -18.44 25.45
C VAL A 421 12.74 -17.21 26.03
N GLY A 422 13.75 -17.45 26.87
CA GLY A 422 14.52 -16.41 27.56
C GLY A 422 14.35 -16.48 29.08
N GLN A 423 15.22 -15.79 29.81
CA GLN A 423 15.09 -15.68 31.26
C GLN A 423 13.95 -14.70 31.57
N ALA A 424 13.00 -15.12 32.40
CA ALA A 424 11.98 -14.24 32.93
C ALA A 424 12.66 -13.01 33.55
N PRO A 425 12.33 -11.78 33.11
CA PRO A 425 12.76 -10.61 33.87
C PRO A 425 12.25 -10.79 35.29
N GLY A 426 13.02 -10.39 36.30
CA GLY A 426 12.59 -10.52 37.71
C GLY A 426 11.23 -9.87 37.85
N PHE A 427 10.17 -10.69 37.91
CA PHE A 427 8.83 -10.26 37.55
C PHE A 427 8.33 -9.19 38.52
N LEU A 428 7.87 -8.08 37.97
CA LEU A 428 6.84 -7.28 38.61
C LEU A 428 5.52 -8.04 38.50
N ASP A 429 4.82 -8.11 39.62
CA ASP A 429 3.48 -8.68 39.70
C ASP A 429 2.54 -7.77 38.89
N VAL A 430 2.37 -8.08 37.61
CA VAL A 430 1.53 -7.31 36.66
C VAL A 430 0.09 -7.30 37.15
N GLU A 431 -0.35 -8.36 37.84
CA GLU A 431 -1.68 -8.45 38.44
C GLU A 431 -1.84 -7.45 39.60
N ALA A 432 -0.80 -7.25 40.41
CA ALA A 432 -0.79 -6.20 41.42
C ALA A 432 -0.81 -4.78 40.83
N LEU A 433 -0.29 -4.59 39.61
CA LEU A 433 -0.27 -3.30 38.91
C LEU A 433 -1.58 -3.00 38.14
N SER A 434 -2.29 -4.03 37.67
CA SER A 434 -3.53 -3.86 36.91
C SER A 434 -4.76 -3.59 37.80
N LEU A 435 -4.76 -4.06 39.05
CA LEU A 435 -5.95 -4.06 39.90
C LEU A 435 -6.11 -2.85 40.85
N SER A 436 -5.14 -1.94 40.93
CA SER A 436 -5.23 -0.81 41.87
C SER A 436 -5.05 0.55 41.20
N GLU A 437 -6.15 1.32 41.14
CA GLU A 437 -6.03 2.75 40.86
C GLU A 437 -5.23 3.41 42.00
N PRO A 438 -4.24 4.27 41.69
CA PRO A 438 -3.56 5.06 42.70
C PRO A 438 -4.56 5.80 43.59
N LYS A 439 -4.45 5.60 44.91
CA LYS A 439 -5.38 6.21 45.86
C LYS A 439 -5.29 7.73 45.80
N ARG A 440 -6.46 8.38 45.68
CA ARG A 440 -6.60 9.83 45.86
C ARG A 440 -6.25 10.17 47.31
N THR A 441 -5.29 11.08 47.51
CA THR A 441 -5.08 11.68 48.83
C THR A 441 -6.01 12.89 48.95
N ASP A 442 -7.07 12.75 49.74
CA ASP A 442 -7.93 13.88 50.12
C ASP A 442 -7.10 14.84 50.97
N ASN A 443 -6.82 16.01 50.41
CA ASN A 443 -5.95 16.99 51.04
C ASN A 443 -6.55 18.37 50.81
N ARG A 444 -7.62 18.68 51.56
CA ARG A 444 -8.34 19.96 51.51
C ARG A 444 -7.46 21.20 51.76
N ASN A 445 -6.22 21.02 52.22
CA ASN A 445 -5.23 22.06 52.44
C ASN A 445 -4.10 22.05 51.38
N PHE A 446 -4.30 21.38 50.25
CA PHE A 446 -3.29 21.29 49.20
C PHE A 446 -3.11 22.64 48.48
N VAL A 447 -1.88 23.16 48.51
CA VAL A 447 -1.50 24.35 47.73
C VAL A 447 -0.79 23.87 46.48
N PRO A 448 -1.38 24.03 45.27
CA PRO A 448 -0.75 23.56 44.05
C PRO A 448 0.56 24.31 43.81
N GLN A 449 1.59 23.58 43.37
CA GLN A 449 2.86 24.14 42.91
C GLN A 449 3.12 23.72 41.46
N ALA A 450 3.87 24.54 40.72
CA ALA A 450 4.30 24.18 39.38
C ALA A 450 5.04 22.83 39.37
N GLY A 451 4.71 21.97 38.41
CA GLY A 451 5.18 20.59 38.30
C GLY A 451 4.38 19.56 39.09
N ASN A 452 3.48 19.95 40.01
CA ASN A 452 2.60 19.00 40.70
C ASN A 452 1.59 18.38 39.73
N PHE A 453 1.13 17.17 40.06
CA PHE A 453 0.05 16.51 39.35
C PHE A 453 -1.17 16.39 40.26
N VAL A 454 -2.34 16.71 39.70
CA VAL A 454 -3.60 16.83 40.42
C VAL A 454 -4.72 16.14 39.68
N TYR A 455 -5.71 15.65 40.43
CA TYR A 455 -7.02 15.30 39.91
C TYR A 455 -7.88 16.55 39.85
N VAL A 456 -8.48 16.82 38.69
CA VAL A 456 -9.35 17.98 38.45
C VAL A 456 -10.72 17.48 38.05
N ASN A 457 -11.77 17.97 38.72
CA ASN A 457 -13.15 17.78 38.27
C ASN A 457 -13.53 18.93 37.33
N GLU A 458 -13.81 18.62 36.06
CA GLU A 458 -14.19 19.62 35.06
C GLU A 458 -15.69 19.95 35.05
N GLY A 459 -16.53 19.18 35.74
CA GLY A 459 -17.98 19.34 35.74
C GLY A 459 -18.51 20.13 36.95
N ASP A 460 -19.65 20.80 36.77
CA ASP A 460 -20.40 21.45 37.85
C ASP A 460 -20.96 20.45 38.87
N HIS A 461 -21.07 19.18 38.46
CA HIS A 461 -21.48 18.07 39.29
C HIS A 461 -20.32 17.10 39.52
N TYR A 462 -20.26 16.53 40.73
CA TYR A 462 -19.28 15.50 41.05
C TYR A 462 -19.68 14.20 40.35
N ASP A 463 -19.03 13.95 39.22
CA ASP A 463 -19.09 12.68 38.49
C ASP A 463 -17.65 12.19 38.29
N ASP A 464 -17.37 10.95 38.69
CA ASP A 464 -16.06 10.34 38.52
C ASP A 464 -15.64 10.27 37.04
N SER A 465 -16.59 10.32 36.10
CA SER A 465 -16.33 10.40 34.66
C SER A 465 -15.65 11.72 34.25
N ASN A 466 -15.84 12.80 35.02
CA ASN A 466 -15.29 14.14 34.76
C ASN A 466 -13.94 14.38 35.42
N ILE A 467 -13.39 13.39 36.14
CA ILE A 467 -12.14 13.54 36.86
C ILE A 467 -10.96 13.22 35.94
N ARG A 468 -10.14 14.23 35.71
CA ARG A 468 -8.97 14.18 34.82
C ARG A 468 -7.69 14.40 35.59
N ILE A 469 -6.57 13.93 35.03
CA ILE A 469 -5.25 14.18 35.59
C ILE A 469 -4.63 15.36 34.86
N ALA A 470 -4.12 16.33 35.61
CA ALA A 470 -3.43 17.49 35.07
C ALA A 470 -2.09 17.72 35.76
N GLN A 471 -1.10 18.18 35.00
CA GLN A 471 0.09 18.82 35.53
C GLN A 471 -0.16 20.32 35.72
N VAL A 472 0.14 20.82 36.91
CA VAL A 472 0.15 22.26 37.22
C VAL A 472 1.35 22.88 36.53
N VAL A 473 1.14 23.65 35.46
CA VAL A 473 2.24 24.31 34.75
C VAL A 473 2.65 25.60 35.48
N GLN A 474 1.65 26.40 35.85
CA GLN A 474 1.83 27.68 36.52
C GLN A 474 0.67 27.93 37.47
N VAL A 475 0.93 28.61 38.57
CA VAL A 475 -0.10 29.09 39.50
C VAL A 475 -0.17 30.61 39.40
N THR A 476 -1.37 31.16 39.34
CA THR A 476 -1.58 32.61 39.29
C THR A 476 -1.11 33.28 40.58
N ARG A 477 -0.79 34.59 40.53
CA ARG A 477 -0.29 35.34 41.69
C ARG A 477 -1.24 35.33 42.89
N ALA A 478 -2.54 35.16 42.68
CA ALA A 478 -3.53 35.09 43.74
C ALA A 478 -3.69 33.68 44.34
N GLY A 479 -3.06 32.65 43.75
CA GLY A 479 -3.16 31.25 44.19
C GLY A 479 -4.54 30.61 43.98
N LYS A 480 -5.49 31.32 43.37
CA LYS A 480 -6.88 30.87 43.16
C LYS A 480 -7.09 30.11 41.85
N GLU A 481 -6.16 30.26 40.92
CA GLU A 481 -6.21 29.61 39.62
C GLU A 481 -4.84 29.06 39.26
N PHE A 482 -4.84 28.00 38.46
CA PHE A 482 -3.64 27.42 37.90
C PHE A 482 -3.84 27.02 36.45
N HIS A 483 -2.75 27.00 35.71
CA HIS A 483 -2.72 26.59 34.32
C HIS A 483 -2.47 25.07 34.24
N ALA A 484 -3.44 24.34 33.70
CA ALA A 484 -3.47 22.88 33.67
C ALA A 484 -3.02 22.33 32.31
N ARG A 485 -2.08 21.39 32.32
CA ARG A 485 -1.71 20.55 31.17
C ARG A 485 -2.28 19.16 31.35
N TRP A 486 -3.08 18.71 30.39
CA TRP A 486 -3.91 17.52 30.53
C TRP A 486 -3.18 16.21 30.20
N PHE A 487 -3.53 15.19 30.96
CA PHE A 487 -3.15 13.81 30.70
C PHE A 487 -4.40 12.96 30.50
N ILE A 488 -4.28 11.97 29.62
CA ILE A 488 -5.34 11.02 29.28
C ILE A 488 -4.93 9.67 29.82
N ARG A 489 -5.84 8.98 30.51
CA ARG A 489 -5.60 7.61 30.98
C ARG A 489 -5.52 6.68 29.78
N GLY A 490 -4.67 5.65 29.83
CA GLY A 490 -4.52 4.73 28.70
C GLY A 490 -5.83 4.06 28.26
N ASN A 491 -6.75 3.81 29.20
CA ASN A 491 -8.06 3.23 28.91
C ASN A 491 -9.05 4.19 28.24
N LYS A 492 -8.61 5.41 27.94
CA LYS A 492 -9.32 6.40 27.12
C LYS A 492 -8.62 6.64 25.78
N THR A 493 -7.57 5.89 25.47
CA THR A 493 -6.89 5.86 24.16
C THR A 493 -7.35 4.64 23.36
N VAL A 494 -6.80 4.44 22.15
CA VAL A 494 -7.05 3.24 21.33
C VAL A 494 -6.60 1.93 22.01
N LEU A 495 -5.78 2.01 23.07
CA LEU A 495 -5.33 0.84 23.83
C LEU A 495 -6.42 0.29 24.76
N GLU A 496 -7.39 1.12 25.17
CA GLU A 496 -8.50 0.69 26.03
C GLU A 496 -8.04 -0.15 27.24
N GLU A 497 -8.59 -1.35 27.43
CA GLU A 497 -8.34 -2.20 28.59
C GLU A 497 -6.97 -2.89 28.58
N ILE A 498 -6.22 -2.85 27.46
CA ILE A 498 -4.89 -3.48 27.37
C ILE A 498 -3.78 -2.60 27.97
N THR A 499 -4.08 -1.34 28.28
CA THR A 499 -3.14 -0.44 28.95
C THR A 499 -2.88 -0.87 30.40
N LEU A 500 -1.74 -0.48 30.95
CA LEU A 500 -1.55 -0.52 32.40
C LEU A 500 -2.44 0.54 33.07
N GLY A 501 -3.16 0.20 34.14
CA GLY A 501 -4.08 1.13 34.83
C GLY A 501 -3.41 2.38 35.42
N GLN A 502 -2.08 2.35 35.57
CA GLN A 502 -1.26 3.47 36.02
C GLN A 502 -0.64 4.29 34.88
N GLU A 503 -0.75 3.83 33.64
CA GLU A 503 -0.19 4.52 32.50
C GLU A 503 -1.13 5.65 32.04
N ILE A 504 -0.55 6.83 31.90
CA ILE A 504 -1.22 8.01 31.38
C ILE A 504 -0.38 8.58 30.24
N PHE A 505 -1.02 9.30 29.34
CA PHE A 505 -0.42 9.88 28.16
C PHE A 505 -0.59 11.39 28.19
N LEU A 506 0.44 12.12 27.78
CA LEU A 506 0.32 13.57 27.60
C LEU A 506 -0.64 13.85 26.44
N SER A 507 -1.70 14.62 26.66
CA SER A 507 -2.65 14.98 25.59
C SER A 507 -2.07 16.09 24.71
N LEU A 508 -1.94 15.83 23.41
CA LEU A 508 -1.48 16.84 22.44
C LEU A 508 -2.60 17.77 21.97
N ASP A 509 -3.83 17.27 21.91
CA ASP A 509 -4.98 18.01 21.39
C ASP A 509 -5.72 18.82 22.46
N ASP A 510 -5.69 18.37 23.71
CA ASP A 510 -6.39 19.08 24.76
C ASP A 510 -5.69 20.40 25.07
N LYS A 511 -6.41 21.47 24.78
CA LYS A 511 -5.94 22.82 25.07
C LYS A 511 -5.70 22.92 26.57
N CYS A 512 -4.45 23.22 26.94
CA CYS A 512 -4.15 23.63 28.29
C CYS A 512 -5.00 24.85 28.64
N ARG A 513 -5.53 24.92 29.86
CA ARG A 513 -6.45 25.99 30.27
C ARG A 513 -6.19 26.41 31.71
N THR A 514 -6.53 27.64 32.03
CA THR A 514 -6.51 28.15 33.40
C THR A 514 -7.81 27.75 34.10
N ILE A 515 -7.69 27.17 35.30
CA ILE A 515 -8.80 26.57 36.06
C ILE A 515 -8.68 27.03 37.51
N SER A 516 -9.83 27.17 38.19
CA SER A 516 -9.86 27.39 39.64
C SER A 516 -9.16 26.27 40.40
N THR A 517 -8.43 26.62 41.44
CA THR A 517 -7.87 25.64 42.40
C THR A 517 -8.95 24.88 43.15
N ASP A 518 -10.17 25.40 43.22
CA ASP A 518 -11.31 24.73 43.86
C ASP A 518 -11.78 23.50 43.08
N CYS A 519 -11.40 23.37 41.80
CA CYS A 519 -11.66 22.19 40.98
C CYS A 519 -10.70 21.03 41.28
N ILE A 520 -9.67 21.23 42.12
CA ILE A 520 -8.72 20.19 42.50
C ILE A 520 -9.38 19.26 43.51
N VAL A 521 -9.57 18.00 43.12
CA VAL A 521 -10.15 16.94 43.97
C VAL A 521 -9.07 16.29 44.85
N GLY A 522 -7.83 16.29 44.39
CA GLY A 522 -6.70 15.73 45.14
C GLY A 522 -5.40 15.76 44.36
N GLN A 523 -4.31 15.35 45.02
CA GLN A 523 -3.00 15.22 44.41
C GLN A 523 -2.76 13.78 43.95
N CYS A 524 -2.00 13.59 42.87
CA CYS A 524 -1.48 12.30 42.46
C CYS A 524 0.03 12.33 42.24
N LYS A 525 0.67 11.16 42.41
CA LYS A 525 2.08 10.97 42.08
C LYS A 525 2.16 10.50 40.64
N VAL A 526 2.91 11.25 39.82
CA VAL A 526 3.18 10.90 38.44
C VAL A 526 4.70 10.93 38.23
N LYS A 527 5.25 9.87 37.64
CA LYS A 527 6.68 9.79 37.29
C LYS A 527 6.81 9.68 35.78
N ARG A 528 7.59 10.57 35.16
CA ARG A 528 8.01 10.36 33.78
C ARG A 528 9.04 9.24 33.73
N ILE A 529 8.86 8.30 32.81
CA ILE A 529 9.83 7.25 32.52
C ILE A 529 10.35 7.41 31.09
N THR A 530 11.64 7.21 30.91
CA THR A 530 12.26 7.18 29.57
C THR A 530 12.04 5.82 28.92
N LEU A 531 12.14 5.73 27.59
CA LEU A 531 12.09 4.44 26.89
C LEU A 531 13.15 3.46 27.42
N ALA A 532 14.33 3.95 27.81
CA ALA A 532 15.38 3.13 28.40
C ALA A 532 15.03 2.60 29.82
N GLN A 533 14.24 3.34 30.60
CA GLN A 533 13.72 2.85 31.90
C GLN A 533 12.58 1.87 31.69
N HIS A 534 11.70 2.14 30.73
CA HIS A 534 10.62 1.25 30.33
C HIS A 534 11.17 -0.10 29.87
N ALA A 535 12.21 -0.11 29.02
CA ALA A 535 12.88 -1.32 28.56
C ALA A 535 13.54 -2.14 29.69
N ARG A 536 13.99 -1.47 30.75
CA ARG A 536 14.54 -2.12 31.95
C ARG A 536 13.48 -2.56 32.95
N GLN A 537 12.21 -2.24 32.71
CA GLN A 537 11.09 -2.51 33.61
C GLN A 537 11.27 -1.83 34.98
N ASP A 538 11.87 -0.65 35.00
CA ASP A 538 12.01 0.19 36.20
C ASP A 538 10.68 0.90 36.54
N TRP A 539 9.60 0.12 36.64
CA TRP A 539 8.24 0.62 36.82
C TRP A 539 8.06 1.29 38.19
N PRO A 540 7.25 2.35 38.29
CA PRO A 540 6.97 2.97 39.59
C PRO A 540 6.13 2.06 40.50
N SER A 541 6.03 2.44 41.77
CA SER A 541 5.19 1.71 42.73
C SER A 541 3.70 1.72 42.32
N ALA A 542 2.93 0.72 42.79
CA ALA A 542 1.47 0.59 42.55
C ALA A 542 0.61 1.84 42.88
N ASN A 543 1.13 2.82 43.63
CA ASN A 543 0.45 4.09 43.93
C ASN A 543 1.03 5.29 43.15
N THR A 544 1.60 5.11 41.97
CA THR A 544 2.22 6.18 41.18
C THR A 544 1.93 5.97 39.71
N TYR A 545 1.24 6.91 39.09
CA TYR A 545 1.08 6.92 37.63
C TYR A 545 2.41 7.17 36.94
N PHE A 546 2.47 6.84 35.66
CA PHE A 546 3.61 7.18 34.83
C PHE A 546 3.22 7.51 33.41
N TYR A 547 4.14 8.16 32.71
CA TYR A 547 4.05 8.40 31.28
C TYR A 547 5.44 8.39 30.65
N SER A 548 5.50 7.91 29.42
CA SER A 548 6.67 7.99 28.52
C SER A 548 6.33 8.74 27.23
N SER A 549 5.06 8.65 26.81
CA SER A 549 4.60 9.14 25.53
C SER A 549 3.46 10.16 25.65
N ALA A 550 3.30 10.95 24.61
CA ALA A 550 2.14 11.78 24.33
C ALA A 550 1.23 11.05 23.34
N TRP A 551 -0.06 11.34 23.40
CA TRP A 551 -1.07 10.74 22.54
C TRP A 551 -1.79 11.84 21.74
N ASN A 552 -1.99 11.57 20.46
CA ASN A 552 -2.76 12.40 19.55
C ASN A 552 -4.18 11.82 19.43
N ARG A 553 -5.20 12.59 19.80
CA ARG A 553 -6.60 12.16 19.71
C ARG A 553 -7.12 12.25 18.28
N LYS A 554 -6.61 13.19 17.49
CA LYS A 554 -6.95 13.32 16.07
C LYS A 554 -6.43 12.11 15.27
N TYR A 555 -5.25 11.60 15.63
CA TYR A 555 -4.65 10.40 15.06
C TYR A 555 -4.48 9.34 16.15
N PRO A 556 -5.53 8.57 16.47
CA PRO A 556 -5.60 7.75 17.69
C PRO A 556 -4.51 6.67 17.80
N GLY A 557 -3.83 6.33 16.70
CA GLY A 557 -2.67 5.42 16.69
C GLY A 557 -1.33 6.08 17.02
N ASP A 558 -1.26 7.41 17.13
CA ASP A 558 0.00 8.13 17.30
C ASP A 558 0.38 8.28 18.77
N PHE A 559 1.47 7.60 19.13
CA PHE A 559 2.12 7.70 20.44
C PHE A 559 3.54 8.25 20.25
N ILE A 560 3.77 9.48 20.70
CA ILE A 560 5.02 10.21 20.46
C ILE A 560 5.84 10.24 21.76
N GLU A 561 7.12 9.88 21.72
CA GLU A 561 7.98 9.96 22.89
C GLU A 561 8.05 11.40 23.43
N VAL A 562 7.83 11.57 24.73
CA VAL A 562 8.04 12.86 25.40
C VAL A 562 9.52 12.98 25.75
N THR A 563 10.21 13.92 25.11
CA THR A 563 11.64 14.20 25.30
C THR A 563 11.91 15.14 26.48
N ASP A 564 13.14 15.13 27.02
CA ASP A 564 13.53 16.03 28.10
C ASP A 564 13.44 17.49 27.70
N ALA A 565 13.76 17.79 26.44
CA ALA A 565 13.63 19.13 25.88
C ALA A 565 12.17 19.60 25.92
N GLN A 566 11.21 18.76 25.50
CA GLN A 566 9.78 19.10 25.57
C GLN A 566 9.30 19.32 27.01
N VAL A 567 9.81 18.55 27.98
CA VAL A 567 9.47 18.75 29.40
C VAL A 567 10.08 20.02 29.96
N GLN A 568 11.34 20.31 29.65
CA GLN A 568 12.05 21.51 30.10
C GLN A 568 11.47 22.79 29.48
N LEU A 569 11.19 22.78 28.17
CA LEU A 569 10.45 23.84 27.49
C LEU A 569 9.03 23.98 28.07
N GLY A 570 8.46 22.86 28.52
CA GLY A 570 7.18 22.77 29.19
C GLY A 570 7.06 23.45 30.56
N LEU A 571 8.11 24.07 31.11
CA LEU A 571 7.99 25.03 32.22
C LEU A 571 7.24 26.30 31.79
N HIS A 572 7.17 26.57 30.48
CA HIS A 572 6.19 27.47 29.89
C HIS A 572 5.25 26.63 29.04
N CYS A 573 3.94 26.85 29.15
CA CYS A 573 3.00 26.20 28.24
C CYS A 573 3.33 26.69 26.82
N GLU A 574 4.10 25.94 26.02
CA GLU A 574 4.36 26.32 24.63
C GLU A 574 3.05 26.48 23.86
N THR A 575 2.07 25.62 24.15
CA THR A 575 0.72 25.69 23.59
C THR A 575 0.06 27.04 23.84
N CYS A 576 0.41 27.74 24.91
CA CYS A 576 -0.16 29.01 25.33
C CYS A 576 0.73 30.19 24.91
N SER A 577 2.05 30.03 25.06
CA SER A 577 3.06 30.99 24.62
C SER A 577 3.02 31.19 23.10
N LYS A 578 2.56 30.19 22.34
CA LYS A 578 2.31 30.28 20.88
C LYS A 578 0.85 30.60 20.52
N ARG A 579 -0.07 30.75 21.49
CA ARG A 579 -1.52 30.99 21.26
C ARG A 579 -2.09 32.28 21.84
N ASP A 580 -1.37 33.02 22.68
CA ASP A 580 -1.84 34.32 23.19
C ASP A 580 -1.93 35.42 22.10
N GLU A 581 -1.60 35.09 20.85
CA GLU A 581 -2.13 35.79 19.69
C GLU A 581 -3.25 34.93 19.06
N PRO A 582 -4.55 35.30 19.19
CA PRO A 582 -5.65 34.65 18.48
C PRO A 582 -5.29 34.47 17.00
N ILE A 583 -5.70 33.39 16.31
CA ILE A 583 -5.37 33.23 14.87
C ILE A 583 -5.79 34.47 14.05
N SER A 584 -6.91 35.12 14.41
CA SER A 584 -7.32 36.40 13.82
C SER A 584 -6.39 37.57 14.19
N THR A 585 -5.81 37.58 15.39
CA THR A 585 -4.78 38.54 15.82
C THR A 585 -3.39 38.17 15.32
N PHE A 586 -3.08 36.91 14.99
CA PHE A 586 -1.83 36.49 14.38
C PHE A 586 -1.82 36.83 12.89
N LEU A 587 -2.96 36.63 12.21
CA LEU A 587 -3.18 37.11 10.85
C LEU A 587 -3.21 38.66 10.78
N SER A 588 -3.78 39.35 11.77
CA SER A 588 -3.85 40.83 11.77
C SER A 588 -2.69 41.57 12.46
N ALA A 589 -1.94 40.97 13.38
CA ALA A 589 -0.76 41.59 14.01
C ALA A 589 0.51 41.34 13.20
N LYS A 590 0.61 40.20 12.48
CA LYS A 590 1.63 39.99 11.45
C LYS A 590 1.26 40.46 10.05
N HIS A 591 0.10 41.08 9.83
CA HIS A 591 -0.06 42.01 8.70
C HIS A 591 1.08 43.05 8.66
N SER A 592 1.76 43.31 9.78
CA SER A 592 2.94 44.19 9.88
C SER A 592 4.32 43.54 9.60
N GLN A 593 4.42 42.21 9.47
CA GLN A 593 5.64 41.49 9.06
C GLN A 593 5.47 40.70 7.76
N ILE A 594 4.44 41.02 6.97
CA ILE A 594 4.36 40.64 5.57
C ILE A 594 5.39 41.49 4.83
N ARG A 595 6.46 40.86 4.35
CA ARG A 595 7.23 41.44 3.25
C ARG A 595 6.42 41.22 1.98
N ASP A 596 6.44 42.18 1.07
CA ASP A 596 5.47 42.34 -0.03
C ASP A 596 5.18 41.08 -0.90
N ASN A 597 5.94 39.98 -0.80
CA ASN A 597 5.82 38.80 -1.66
C ASN A 597 5.91 37.44 -0.90
N GLN A 598 5.60 37.38 0.40
CA GLN A 598 5.73 36.14 1.20
C GLN A 598 4.55 35.90 2.14
N ILE A 599 4.08 34.65 2.20
CA ILE A 599 3.15 34.17 3.24
C ILE A 599 3.79 33.06 4.06
N ARG A 600 3.69 33.20 5.39
CA ARG A 600 3.89 32.11 6.33
C ARG A 600 2.54 31.50 6.66
N CYS A 601 2.17 30.42 5.99
CA CYS A 601 0.97 29.68 6.32
C CYS A 601 1.27 28.72 7.46
N ARG A 602 0.39 28.71 8.46
CA ARG A 602 0.34 27.63 9.43
C ARG A 602 -0.60 26.58 8.86
N GLU A 603 -0.06 25.45 8.43
CA GLU A 603 -0.90 24.28 8.17
C GLU A 603 -1.65 23.90 9.45
N TYR A 604 -2.87 23.41 9.29
CA TYR A 604 -3.65 22.91 10.42
C TYR A 604 -2.83 21.84 11.15
N SER A 605 -2.53 22.18 12.41
CA SER A 605 -1.94 21.41 13.50
C SER A 605 -0.52 20.82 13.42
N GLU A 606 0.03 20.29 12.31
CA GLU A 606 1.18 19.35 12.47
C GLU A 606 2.37 19.44 11.50
N ILE A 607 2.32 20.25 10.45
CA ILE A 607 3.48 20.45 9.57
C ILE A 607 4.24 21.72 10.00
N PRO A 608 5.59 21.72 10.03
CA PRO A 608 6.37 22.92 10.34
C PRO A 608 5.95 24.08 9.45
N PHE A 609 6.00 25.32 9.97
CA PHE A 609 5.71 26.53 9.21
C PHE A 609 6.35 26.46 7.82
N ARG A 610 5.54 26.28 6.78
CA ARG A 610 5.98 26.33 5.39
C ARG A 610 5.86 27.77 4.91
N GLU A 611 6.97 28.28 4.40
CA GLU A 611 7.02 29.60 3.79
C GLU A 611 6.69 29.45 2.31
N TYR A 612 5.67 30.20 1.87
CA TYR A 612 5.23 30.25 0.49
C TYR A 612 5.64 31.62 -0.09
N HIS A 613 6.26 31.60 -1.25
CA HIS A 613 6.72 32.77 -1.99
C HIS A 613 6.03 32.85 -3.35
N GLU A 614 6.04 34.02 -3.96
CA GLU A 614 5.71 34.13 -5.38
C GLU A 614 6.63 33.23 -6.20
N HIS A 615 6.08 32.63 -7.26
CA HIS A 615 6.71 31.63 -8.12
C HIS A 615 7.00 30.27 -7.47
N ASP A 616 6.60 30.03 -6.22
CA ASP A 616 6.49 28.67 -5.70
C ASP A 616 5.36 27.91 -6.40
N PHE A 617 5.43 26.59 -6.35
CA PHE A 617 4.37 25.70 -6.84
C PHE A 617 3.69 25.01 -5.67
N ILE A 618 2.38 24.89 -5.76
CA ILE A 618 1.55 24.30 -4.71
C ILE A 618 0.58 23.27 -5.29
N SER A 619 0.30 22.24 -4.50
CA SER A 619 -0.85 21.37 -4.68
C SER A 619 -2.02 21.92 -3.87
N TYR A 620 -3.22 21.88 -4.45
CA TYR A 620 -4.44 22.36 -3.78
C TYR A 620 -5.64 21.50 -4.11
N GLU A 621 -6.58 21.47 -3.16
CA GLU A 621 -7.83 20.75 -3.26
C GLU A 621 -8.77 21.46 -4.24
N VAL A 622 -9.38 20.65 -5.12
CA VAL A 622 -10.46 21.05 -6.01
C VAL A 622 -11.71 20.27 -5.57
N PRO A 623 -12.93 20.82 -5.65
CA PRO A 623 -14.12 20.07 -5.33
C PRO A 623 -14.13 18.70 -6.02
N ALA A 624 -14.40 17.63 -5.27
CA ALA A 624 -14.35 16.24 -5.76
C ALA A 624 -15.22 15.96 -6.99
N SER A 625 -16.20 16.83 -7.28
CA SER A 625 -17.00 16.77 -8.51
C SER A 625 -16.22 17.07 -9.79
N GLU A 626 -15.02 17.62 -9.70
CA GLU A 626 -14.26 18.10 -10.86
C GLU A 626 -13.05 17.22 -11.20
N GLN A 627 -12.35 16.63 -10.22
CA GLN A 627 -11.12 15.86 -10.45
C GLN A 627 -10.85 14.82 -9.34
N LEU A 628 -10.24 13.69 -9.73
CA LEU A 628 -9.74 12.64 -8.82
C LEU A 628 -8.35 12.99 -8.25
N THR A 629 -7.56 13.82 -8.94
CA THR A 629 -6.21 14.23 -8.51
C THR A 629 -6.18 15.66 -8.00
N CYS A 630 -5.22 15.98 -7.13
CA CYS A 630 -5.01 17.35 -6.71
C CYS A 630 -4.54 18.22 -7.89
N SER A 631 -5.01 19.47 -7.92
CA SER A 631 -4.55 20.45 -8.90
C SER A 631 -3.21 21.04 -8.49
N ILE A 632 -2.37 21.35 -9.48
CA ILE A 632 -1.08 22.01 -9.29
C ILE A 632 -1.15 23.42 -9.85
N GLY A 633 -0.60 24.38 -9.11
CA GLY A 633 -0.59 25.78 -9.51
C GLY A 633 0.70 26.48 -9.11
N GLN A 634 1.14 27.42 -9.93
CA GLN A 634 2.22 28.34 -9.58
C GLN A 634 1.64 29.57 -8.89
N ILE A 635 2.16 29.94 -7.72
CA ILE A 635 1.79 31.16 -7.03
C ILE A 635 2.20 32.37 -7.87
N VAL A 636 1.22 33.16 -8.31
CA VAL A 636 1.44 34.41 -9.03
C VAL A 636 1.61 35.55 -8.04
N ARG A 637 0.67 35.67 -7.08
CA ARG A 637 0.70 36.66 -6.01
C ARG A 637 -0.27 36.31 -4.90
N PHE A 638 -0.13 37.01 -3.79
CA PHE A 638 -1.02 36.90 -2.65
C PHE A 638 -2.03 38.05 -2.61
N LYS A 639 -3.30 37.75 -2.36
CA LYS A 639 -4.36 38.74 -2.13
C LYS A 639 -4.89 38.62 -0.71
N TYR A 640 -4.75 39.71 0.03
CA TYR A 640 -5.20 39.82 1.40
C TYR A 640 -6.56 40.50 1.44
N GLY A 641 -7.61 39.72 1.70
CA GLY A 641 -8.91 40.23 2.12
C GLY A 641 -9.07 40.01 3.62
N ASP A 642 -9.77 40.91 4.31
CA ASP A 642 -10.27 40.62 5.66
C ASP A 642 -11.63 39.89 5.49
N PRO A 643 -11.81 38.62 5.93
CA PRO A 643 -10.92 37.80 6.79
C PRO A 643 -10.13 36.69 6.06
N GLU A 644 -10.16 36.62 4.73
CA GLU A 644 -9.62 35.48 3.96
C GLU A 644 -8.37 35.82 3.14
N ILE A 645 -7.31 35.02 3.31
CA ILE A 645 -6.14 35.04 2.43
C ILE A 645 -6.48 34.22 1.17
N ARG A 646 -6.40 34.86 0.01
CA ARG A 646 -6.54 34.21 -1.29
C ARG A 646 -5.21 34.24 -2.04
N ILE A 647 -4.90 33.16 -2.73
CA ILE A 647 -3.66 32.99 -3.49
C ILE A 647 -4.05 32.98 -4.96
N GLU A 648 -3.51 33.93 -5.73
CA GLU A 648 -3.65 33.88 -7.19
C GLU A 648 -2.67 32.82 -7.71
N VAL A 649 -3.20 31.76 -8.29
CA VAL A 649 -2.40 30.68 -8.86
C VAL A 649 -2.56 30.66 -10.37
N ARG A 650 -1.48 30.41 -11.09
CA ARG A 650 -1.49 30.02 -12.49
C ARG A 650 -1.62 28.50 -12.53
N LYS A 651 -2.68 27.97 -13.16
CA LYS A 651 -2.94 26.52 -13.20
C LYS A 651 -1.93 25.82 -14.10
N LEU A 652 -1.50 24.62 -13.71
CA LEU A 652 -0.73 23.70 -14.54
C LEU A 652 -1.63 22.55 -14.96
N GLY A 653 -1.49 22.07 -16.19
CA GLY A 653 -2.13 20.82 -16.62
C GLY A 653 -1.15 19.66 -16.61
N ARG A 654 -1.66 18.42 -16.55
CA ARG A 654 -0.84 17.20 -16.61
C ARG A 654 -0.83 16.68 -18.04
N GLU A 655 0.33 16.26 -18.54
CA GLU A 655 0.39 15.66 -19.87
C GLU A 655 -0.33 14.30 -19.91
N ALA A 656 -0.39 13.58 -18.78
CA ALA A 656 -1.16 12.34 -18.63
C ALA A 656 -2.68 12.53 -18.82
N ASP A 657 -3.22 13.74 -18.55
CA ASP A 657 -4.64 14.04 -18.72
C ASP A 657 -5.00 14.35 -20.19
N MET A 658 -4.03 14.33 -21.11
CA MET A 658 -4.26 14.67 -22.51
C MET A 658 -4.82 13.48 -23.29
N GLU A 659 -6.02 13.62 -23.83
CA GLU A 659 -6.62 12.62 -24.72
C GLU A 659 -5.74 12.36 -25.96
N GLY A 660 -5.48 11.08 -26.24
CA GLY A 660 -4.79 10.63 -27.45
C GLY A 660 -3.26 10.69 -27.40
N VAL A 661 -2.68 11.20 -26.31
CA VAL A 661 -1.26 10.99 -26.00
C VAL A 661 -1.21 9.68 -25.21
N GLY A 662 -0.51 8.65 -25.69
CA GLY A 662 -0.33 7.41 -24.92
C GLY A 662 0.24 7.69 -23.52
N ARG A 663 0.14 6.76 -22.56
CA ARG A 663 0.49 6.95 -21.12
C ARG A 663 1.70 7.89 -20.96
N GLY A 664 1.41 9.17 -20.70
CA GLY A 664 2.41 10.20 -20.47
C GLY A 664 3.08 9.97 -19.12
N ASP A 665 4.24 10.61 -18.89
CA ASP A 665 4.85 10.61 -17.56
C ASP A 665 3.93 11.36 -16.59
N GLU A 666 3.55 10.73 -15.48
CA GLU A 666 2.65 11.29 -14.47
C GLU A 666 3.21 12.57 -13.82
N ASN A 667 4.52 12.76 -13.89
CA ASN A 667 5.22 13.94 -13.38
C ASN A 667 5.38 15.04 -14.42
N ALA A 668 4.99 14.81 -15.67
CA ALA A 668 5.04 15.80 -16.74
C ALA A 668 3.85 16.77 -16.65
N LEU A 669 4.17 18.04 -16.48
CA LEU A 669 3.22 19.14 -16.47
C LEU A 669 3.40 20.03 -17.72
N PHE A 670 2.36 20.80 -18.01
CA PHE A 670 2.41 21.91 -18.96
C PHE A 670 1.90 23.21 -18.34
N LEU A 671 2.55 24.33 -18.67
CA LEU A 671 2.21 25.64 -18.10
C LEU A 671 0.98 26.19 -18.81
N THR A 672 0.07 26.85 -18.10
CA THR A 672 -1.06 27.53 -18.74
C THR A 672 -1.05 29.04 -18.50
N GLU A 673 -1.77 29.79 -19.33
CA GLU A 673 -2.06 31.21 -19.08
C GLU A 673 -3.26 31.41 -18.13
N VAL A 674 -3.91 30.32 -17.72
CA VAL A 674 -5.11 30.35 -16.88
C VAL A 674 -4.72 30.63 -15.43
N THR A 675 -5.27 31.69 -14.86
CA THR A 675 -5.11 32.04 -13.45
C THR A 675 -6.42 31.90 -12.69
N ASP A 676 -6.35 31.56 -11.41
CA ASP A 676 -7.50 31.42 -10.52
C ASP A 676 -7.15 31.82 -9.08
N PHE A 677 -8.14 31.97 -8.21
CA PHE A 677 -7.96 32.24 -6.79
C PHE A 677 -8.26 31.01 -5.95
N VAL A 678 -7.28 30.58 -5.16
CA VAL A 678 -7.40 29.47 -4.22
C VAL A 678 -7.43 30.03 -2.80
N ASP A 679 -8.34 29.55 -1.94
CA ASP A 679 -8.30 29.88 -0.51
C ASP A 679 -7.06 29.22 0.10
N ALA A 680 -6.30 29.95 0.93
CA ALA A 680 -5.11 29.40 1.58
C ALA A 680 -5.39 28.11 2.39
N ARG A 681 -6.64 27.87 2.81
CA ARG A 681 -7.09 26.63 3.49
C ARG A 681 -7.18 25.42 2.58
N GLN A 682 -7.27 25.61 1.27
CA GLN A 682 -7.32 24.52 0.27
C GLN A 682 -5.93 24.07 -0.19
N VAL A 683 -4.87 24.78 0.21
CA VAL A 683 -3.50 24.40 -0.12
C VAL A 683 -3.11 23.17 0.68
N LEU A 684 -2.77 22.09 -0.04
CA LEU A 684 -2.37 20.81 0.55
C LEU A 684 -0.87 20.77 0.86
N GLY A 685 -0.07 21.47 0.06
CA GLY A 685 1.36 21.56 0.27
C GLY A 685 2.11 22.26 -0.85
N LYS A 686 3.42 22.38 -0.67
CA LYS A 686 4.34 22.85 -1.71
C LYS A 686 4.80 21.68 -2.54
N VAL A 687 4.84 21.86 -3.86
CA VAL A 687 5.44 20.92 -4.82
C VAL A 687 6.61 21.58 -5.52
N HIS A 688 7.50 20.79 -6.10
CA HIS A 688 8.68 21.28 -6.80
C HIS A 688 8.53 21.02 -8.28
N VAL A 689 8.48 22.09 -9.08
CA VAL A 689 8.40 22.00 -10.54
C VAL A 689 9.70 22.54 -11.12
N VAL A 690 10.34 21.80 -12.02
CA VAL A 690 11.55 22.23 -12.71
C VAL A 690 11.35 22.31 -14.21
N HIS A 691 12.00 23.27 -14.88
CA HIS A 691 12.03 23.27 -16.33
C HIS A 691 12.91 22.13 -16.85
N PHE A 692 12.34 21.24 -17.67
CA PHE A 692 13.01 20.03 -18.16
C PHE A 692 14.38 20.33 -18.78
N GLU A 693 14.46 21.34 -19.65
CA GLU A 693 15.73 21.68 -20.32
C GLU A 693 16.76 22.35 -19.42
N GLN A 694 16.33 23.14 -18.43
CA GLN A 694 17.27 23.73 -17.48
C GLN A 694 17.89 22.62 -16.61
N TYR A 695 17.10 21.59 -16.34
CA TYR A 695 17.53 20.44 -15.56
C TYR A 695 18.40 19.46 -16.36
N CYS A 696 18.04 19.20 -17.62
CA CYS A 696 18.76 18.28 -18.51
C CYS A 696 20.04 18.88 -19.13
N GLN A 697 20.32 20.18 -18.92
CA GLN A 697 21.59 20.77 -19.34
C GLN A 697 22.75 19.97 -18.76
N ARG A 698 23.66 19.51 -19.64
CA ARG A 698 24.79 18.65 -19.29
C ARG A 698 25.77 19.37 -18.35
N ASN A 699 26.40 18.62 -17.46
CA ASN A 699 27.63 19.06 -16.80
C ASN A 699 28.66 19.47 -17.87
N HIS A 700 29.64 20.28 -17.52
CA HIS A 700 30.72 20.70 -18.42
C HIS A 700 31.50 19.52 -19.07
N ASP A 701 31.37 18.31 -18.54
CA ASP A 701 31.98 17.07 -19.05
C ASP A 701 31.09 16.26 -20.02
N GLY A 702 29.89 16.75 -20.34
CA GLY A 702 28.96 16.09 -21.25
C GLY A 702 28.09 15.00 -20.62
N THR A 703 28.21 14.74 -19.32
CA THR A 703 27.23 13.92 -18.58
C THR A 703 25.93 14.71 -18.37
N PRO A 704 24.73 14.10 -18.41
CA PRO A 704 23.52 14.77 -17.94
C PRO A 704 23.79 15.32 -16.55
N ALA A 705 23.59 16.62 -16.30
CA ALA A 705 24.06 17.22 -15.05
C ALA A 705 23.41 16.59 -13.82
N LYS A 706 22.20 16.05 -13.99
CA LYS A 706 21.41 15.45 -12.94
C LYS A 706 20.60 14.27 -13.51
N ASP A 707 20.72 13.13 -12.85
CA ASP A 707 20.02 11.88 -13.16
C ASP A 707 18.51 12.05 -12.95
N LEU A 708 17.66 11.63 -13.91
CA LEU A 708 16.18 11.69 -13.79
C LEU A 708 15.68 10.89 -12.58
N LYS A 709 16.50 9.96 -12.09
CA LYS A 709 16.32 9.23 -10.83
C LYS A 709 15.91 10.10 -9.65
N TRP A 710 16.31 11.37 -9.64
CA TRP A 710 15.87 12.28 -8.58
C TRP A 710 14.36 12.49 -8.53
N MET A 711 13.64 12.45 -9.67
CA MET A 711 12.18 12.57 -9.69
C MET A 711 11.54 11.29 -9.17
N GLU A 712 12.10 10.13 -9.55
CA GLU A 712 11.68 8.83 -9.02
C GLU A 712 11.83 8.76 -7.48
N ASP A 713 12.86 9.43 -6.94
CA ASP A 713 13.14 9.45 -5.50
C ASP A 713 12.26 10.44 -4.70
N ASN A 714 11.49 11.32 -5.35
CA ASN A 714 10.71 12.37 -4.68
C ASN A 714 9.29 12.50 -5.28
N PRO A 715 8.23 12.11 -4.55
CA PRO A 715 6.86 12.13 -5.08
C PRO A 715 6.30 13.54 -5.32
N ASP A 716 6.86 14.57 -4.67
CA ASP A 716 6.41 15.97 -4.82
C ASP A 716 7.15 16.74 -5.93
N CYS A 717 7.79 16.03 -6.87
CA CYS A 717 8.66 16.60 -7.90
C CYS A 717 8.13 16.37 -9.30
N PHE A 718 7.92 17.47 -10.02
CA PHE A 718 7.36 17.52 -11.36
C PHE A 718 8.32 18.23 -12.31
N PHE A 719 8.12 18.04 -13.60
CA PHE A 719 8.85 18.79 -14.62
C PHE A 719 7.92 19.38 -15.67
N ILE A 720 8.41 20.42 -16.34
CA ILE A 720 7.66 21.16 -17.33
C ILE A 720 8.55 21.42 -18.55
N ALA A 721 8.06 21.08 -19.73
CA ALA A 721 8.76 21.31 -21.00
C ALA A 721 7.88 22.05 -22.02
N SER A 722 6.59 22.13 -21.74
CA SER A 722 5.56 22.57 -22.66
C SER A 722 4.61 23.56 -21.98
N GLN A 723 3.85 24.28 -22.78
CA GLN A 723 2.84 25.21 -22.31
C GLN A 723 1.67 25.30 -23.29
N ALA A 724 0.50 25.65 -22.78
CA ALA A 724 -0.74 25.86 -23.52
C ALA A 724 -1.38 27.19 -23.10
N LYS A 725 -2.32 27.70 -23.91
CA LYS A 725 -3.12 28.87 -23.50
C LYS A 725 -4.23 28.49 -22.51
N SER A 726 -4.67 27.23 -22.53
CA SER A 726 -5.77 26.71 -21.71
C SER A 726 -5.42 25.33 -21.16
N LEU A 727 -6.15 24.87 -20.14
CA LEU A 727 -6.12 23.47 -19.66
C LEU A 727 -6.73 22.51 -20.69
N ASP A 728 -7.65 22.98 -21.54
CA ASP A 728 -8.25 22.21 -22.63
C ASP A 728 -7.31 22.11 -23.83
N THR A 729 -6.45 21.09 -23.83
CA THR A 729 -5.41 20.87 -24.84
C THR A 729 -5.97 20.52 -26.22
N LYS A 730 -7.23 20.08 -26.33
CA LYS A 730 -7.89 19.86 -27.63
C LYS A 730 -8.02 21.16 -28.41
N LYS A 731 -8.22 22.27 -27.70
CA LYS A 731 -8.39 23.59 -28.31
C LYS A 731 -7.08 24.34 -28.52
N THR A 732 -6.06 24.02 -27.74
CA THR A 732 -4.79 24.75 -27.74
C THR A 732 -3.61 23.78 -27.79
N PRO A 733 -2.91 23.66 -28.93
CA PRO A 733 -1.77 22.76 -29.02
C PRO A 733 -0.67 23.19 -28.06
N LEU A 734 0.03 22.21 -27.49
CA LEU A 734 1.21 22.47 -26.68
C LEU A 734 2.29 23.15 -27.53
N ARG A 735 2.82 24.27 -27.05
CA ARG A 735 4.07 24.84 -27.54
C ARG A 735 5.18 24.49 -26.55
N ARG A 736 6.40 24.34 -27.06
CA ARG A 736 7.59 24.22 -26.21
C ARG A 736 7.72 25.44 -25.31
N LEU A 737 8.00 25.23 -24.02
CA LEU A 737 8.29 26.29 -23.06
C LEU A 737 9.75 26.72 -23.20
N ASP A 738 9.98 28.02 -23.36
CA ASP A 738 11.33 28.55 -23.33
C ASP A 738 11.81 28.58 -21.87
N PRO A 739 13.02 28.09 -21.56
CA PRO A 739 13.60 28.17 -20.22
C PRO A 739 13.50 29.55 -19.55
N ASN A 740 13.60 30.63 -20.32
CA ASN A 740 13.57 32.00 -19.78
C ASN A 740 12.13 32.48 -19.48
N GLU A 741 11.11 31.80 -20.00
CA GLU A 741 9.70 32.05 -19.66
C GLU A 741 9.29 31.35 -18.36
N PHE A 742 10.08 30.37 -17.91
CA PHE A 742 9.86 29.65 -16.66
C PHE A 742 10.50 30.40 -15.50
N ASN A 743 9.68 30.81 -14.53
CA ASN A 743 10.12 31.44 -13.30
C ASN A 743 9.93 30.47 -12.13
N ASN A 744 10.91 30.38 -11.23
CA ASN A 744 10.80 29.72 -9.94
C ASN A 744 11.32 30.66 -8.85
N CYS A 745 10.98 30.40 -7.60
CA CYS A 745 11.56 31.15 -6.49
C CYS A 745 12.99 30.65 -6.23
N ASP A 746 14.01 31.46 -6.57
CA ASP A 746 15.44 31.11 -6.42
C ASP A 746 15.81 30.66 -4.99
N GLU A 747 15.25 31.31 -3.96
CA GLU A 747 15.51 30.99 -2.56
C GLU A 747 14.97 29.60 -2.19
N CYS A 748 13.75 29.30 -2.66
CA CYS A 748 13.10 28.04 -2.40
C CYS A 748 13.70 26.88 -3.19
N ASP A 749 14.08 27.14 -4.44
CA ASP A 749 14.76 26.17 -5.29
C ASP A 749 16.13 25.79 -4.70
N GLY A 750 16.89 26.80 -4.25
CA GLY A 750 18.16 26.59 -3.54
C GLY A 750 18.00 25.78 -2.25
N PHE A 751 17.02 26.14 -1.40
CA PHE A 751 16.73 25.40 -0.17
C PHE A 751 16.34 23.95 -0.45
N PHE A 752 15.47 23.74 -1.43
CA PHE A 752 15.03 22.41 -1.82
C PHE A 752 16.18 21.56 -2.35
N TYR A 753 17.04 22.13 -3.21
CA TYR A 753 18.22 21.42 -3.72
C TYR A 753 19.18 21.02 -2.59
N ASP A 754 19.43 21.92 -1.63
CA ASP A 754 20.23 21.61 -0.45
C ASP A 754 19.59 20.54 0.45
N TYR A 755 18.27 20.59 0.62
CA TYR A 755 17.50 19.57 1.35
C TYR A 755 17.61 18.20 0.67
N TYR A 756 17.34 18.13 -0.64
CA TYR A 756 17.48 16.90 -1.42
C TYR A 756 18.90 16.35 -1.35
N ARG A 757 19.92 17.20 -1.54
CA ARG A 757 21.32 16.78 -1.44
C ARG A 757 21.65 16.19 -0.06
N ARG A 758 21.06 16.72 1.01
CA ARG A 758 21.20 16.14 2.36
C ARG A 758 20.47 14.81 2.46
N LEU A 759 19.25 14.69 1.95
CA LEU A 759 18.51 13.42 1.92
C LEU A 759 19.26 12.33 1.16
N THR A 760 19.71 12.59 -0.07
CA THR A 760 20.48 11.63 -0.88
C THR A 760 21.77 11.23 -0.16
N ARG A 761 22.44 12.19 0.48
CA ARG A 761 23.64 11.91 1.29
C ARG A 761 23.30 11.01 2.47
N CYS A 762 22.25 11.30 3.23
CA CYS A 762 21.79 10.47 4.34
C CYS A 762 21.41 9.05 3.86
N LYS A 763 20.71 8.92 2.73
CA LYS A 763 20.40 7.63 2.08
C LYS A 763 21.65 6.81 1.77
N SER A 764 22.74 7.48 1.35
CA SER A 764 24.00 6.81 1.03
C SER A 764 24.90 6.49 2.24
N GLU A 765 24.84 7.29 3.30
CA GLU A 765 25.78 7.19 4.44
C GLU A 765 25.28 6.27 5.56
N VAL A 766 23.97 6.21 5.79
CA VAL A 766 23.39 5.45 6.91
C VAL A 766 22.24 4.59 6.43
N VAL A 767 22.53 3.31 6.20
CA VAL A 767 21.51 2.31 5.84
C VAL A 767 21.12 1.52 7.08
N LEU A 768 19.86 1.65 7.49
CA LEU A 768 19.26 0.86 8.56
C LEU A 768 19.15 -0.59 8.13
N LYS A 769 19.64 -1.49 8.98
CA LYS A 769 19.57 -2.93 8.75
C LYS A 769 18.21 -3.43 9.22
N ALA A 770 17.37 -3.85 8.29
CA ALA A 770 16.03 -4.36 8.57
C ALA A 770 16.03 -5.89 8.71
N PHE A 771 15.18 -6.38 9.60
CA PHE A 771 14.80 -7.78 9.73
C PHE A 771 13.32 -7.91 9.37
N ASP A 772 13.03 -8.73 8.38
CA ASP A 772 11.66 -9.00 7.91
C ASP A 772 11.24 -10.43 8.31
N PRO A 773 10.43 -10.59 9.37
CA PRO A 773 10.10 -11.92 9.91
C PRO A 773 9.13 -12.72 9.03
N PHE A 774 8.49 -12.08 8.05
CA PHE A 774 7.53 -12.68 7.12
C PHE A 774 7.78 -12.11 5.73
N VAL A 775 8.98 -12.35 5.21
CA VAL A 775 9.47 -11.63 4.03
C VAL A 775 8.60 -11.88 2.79
N GLY A 776 7.87 -13.00 2.73
CA GLY A 776 7.14 -13.40 1.53
C GLY A 776 8.08 -13.38 0.32
N VAL A 777 7.58 -12.90 -0.81
CA VAL A 777 8.39 -12.69 -2.04
C VAL A 777 9.35 -11.50 -1.95
N GLY A 778 9.46 -10.84 -0.79
CA GLY A 778 10.38 -9.73 -0.54
C GLY A 778 9.89 -8.35 -0.98
N GLY A 779 8.59 -8.19 -1.28
CA GLY A 779 8.00 -6.92 -1.75
C GLY A 779 8.25 -5.75 -0.78
N LEU A 780 7.94 -5.93 0.51
CA LEU A 780 8.18 -4.91 1.54
C LEU A 780 9.66 -4.56 1.67
N GLY A 781 10.53 -5.58 1.76
CA GLY A 781 11.97 -5.37 1.85
C GLY A 781 12.56 -4.62 0.66
N LEU A 782 12.09 -4.94 -0.55
CA LEU A 782 12.46 -4.23 -1.78
C LEU A 782 11.94 -2.79 -1.76
N GLY A 783 10.67 -2.57 -1.43
CA GLY A 783 10.06 -1.25 -1.32
C GLY A 783 10.78 -0.34 -0.32
N LEU A 784 11.04 -0.85 0.88
CA LEU A 784 11.81 -0.13 1.91
C LEU A 784 13.25 0.17 1.46
N SER A 785 13.85 -0.69 0.64
CA SER A 785 15.20 -0.45 0.12
C SER A 785 15.26 0.57 -1.02
N LYS A 786 14.18 0.70 -1.77
CA LYS A 786 14.04 1.71 -2.84
C LYS A 786 13.63 3.07 -2.25
N GLY A 787 12.58 3.11 -1.44
CA GLY A 787 12.02 4.34 -0.89
C GLY A 787 12.83 4.93 0.27
N CYS A 788 13.39 4.07 1.13
CA CYS A 788 14.00 4.48 2.40
C CYS A 788 15.48 4.12 2.48
N SER A 789 16.19 4.69 3.46
CA SER A 789 17.58 4.31 3.79
C SER A 789 17.60 2.99 4.58
N MET A 790 16.89 1.98 4.12
CA MET A 790 16.75 0.69 4.78
C MET A 790 17.26 -0.43 3.88
N LYS A 791 17.80 -1.49 4.48
CA LYS A 791 18.19 -2.69 3.76
C LYS A 791 17.81 -3.90 4.58
N THR A 792 16.91 -4.72 4.05
CA THR A 792 16.61 -6.03 4.62
C THR A 792 17.86 -6.90 4.53
N VAL A 793 18.45 -7.19 5.70
CA VAL A 793 19.66 -8.02 5.82
C VAL A 793 19.34 -9.43 6.31
N LEU A 794 18.17 -9.59 6.92
CA LEU A 794 17.65 -10.86 7.42
C LEU A 794 16.18 -10.93 7.04
N GLY A 795 15.77 -12.04 6.44
CA GLY A 795 14.39 -12.38 6.14
C GLY A 795 14.10 -13.78 6.67
N VAL A 796 12.89 -14.00 7.18
CA VAL A 796 12.39 -15.34 7.53
C VAL A 796 11.10 -15.57 6.76
N GLU A 797 11.02 -16.73 6.12
CA GLU A 797 9.83 -17.18 5.42
C GLU A 797 9.67 -18.69 5.65
N ILE A 798 8.43 -19.10 5.90
CA ILE A 798 8.10 -20.51 6.11
C ILE A 798 7.83 -21.23 4.79
N ASP A 799 7.30 -20.49 3.80
CA ASP A 799 7.08 -21.02 2.47
C ASP A 799 8.37 -20.98 1.63
N PRO A 800 8.95 -22.13 1.24
CA PRO A 800 10.17 -22.13 0.44
C PRO A 800 10.02 -21.55 -0.96
N SER A 801 8.78 -21.30 -1.43
CA SER A 801 8.49 -20.76 -2.77
C SER A 801 8.34 -19.24 -2.80
N ALA A 802 8.12 -18.62 -1.65
CA ALA A 802 8.20 -17.19 -1.44
C ALA A 802 9.69 -16.79 -1.30
#